data_AF-A0A952WGC5-F1
#
_entry.id   AF-A0A952WGC5-F1
#
_cell.length_a   1.000
_cell.length_b   1.000
_cell.length_c   1.000
_cell.angle_alpha   90.00
_cell.angle_beta   90.00
_cell.angle_gamma   90.00
#
_symmetry.space_group_name_H-M   'P 1'
#
loop_
_entity.id
_entity.type
_entity.pdbx_description
1 polymer ?
#
loop_
_entity_poly.entity_id
_entity_poly.type
_entity_poly.pdbx_seq_one_letter_code
_entity_poly.pdbx_strand_id
1 'polypeptide(L)'
;MNWRRCTPGRWRSAAVLSLILLCTHGAFAQRLHFTTDEPKPGTGKVAIELAAEAREKFDAMRERGAATPAAQAKQAFLAAAGVLLEAGEARGVSGTFLVASGTAMMRSSSGVFALLDAGKLDDNAARLLASDLSKILQSPPQNAASLDRLLRDVFANVLQAGELNAGKSLWPWPEMPGEPAPSWTDFTRFGDDAGALEVLRDRCALGENWLAFRSGARAMMRLVTDASWLLGREAQISSGVYKRWKAELVRGALEVVQAETGETGLARLNRLAILGRIFSMLDAFAPDPGAKQLERALAARVEFMPDEPEAGNIAGLRRLEQWLDQASARGALIDEKKVVRQLRPAVRSLADLAKRTQSELFDSLARVASDPQDAGDPGVMASVNLFSENIELLRLLQRASDAIEEPGSGDAVARENAKPFTDALLKISKDVADVRKRDRAIAGLRRLAADVADLQELPGEQSLASKDPSMETLLGDRCAALLELIERERAAWRREVGAKAGAAPGGEGHAQKLRAIAIVLGLAVDAIECGAIASDSNSSLFRWGGWWLERGALRRQASDAAGDVLKVLDEIEAADPAAALGAAERGVRGHGVVMLAAKISHELASAGRDGANADQLFELRAIAGGTPNSQWVLLASWRDPLSIVCRYAQEGAAGNAEAGDFASKRANDLLGAMIRMGSHR
;
A
#
# COMPACT_ATOMS: atom_id res chain seq x y z
N MET A 1 40.11 34.57 -1.50
CA MET A 1 40.55 33.30 -0.87
C MET A 1 40.68 32.23 -1.96
N ASN A 2 41.79 31.49 -1.94
CA ASN A 2 42.31 30.64 -3.01
C ASN A 2 41.37 29.50 -3.45
N TRP A 3 40.84 29.59 -4.67
CA TRP A 3 40.21 28.47 -5.39
C TRP A 3 41.19 27.88 -6.42
N ARG A 4 42.17 27.11 -5.95
CA ARG A 4 42.96 26.19 -6.79
C ARG A 4 43.38 24.99 -5.95
N ARG A 5 42.64 23.88 -6.07
CA ARG A 5 43.08 22.47 -5.97
C ARG A 5 41.86 21.55 -5.84
N CYS A 6 41.20 21.27 -6.96
CA CYS A 6 40.48 20.01 -7.13
C CYS A 6 41.30 19.15 -8.10
N THR A 7 41.79 18.01 -7.61
CA THR A 7 42.64 17.07 -8.36
C THR A 7 41.85 16.38 -9.49
N PRO A 8 42.45 16.19 -10.69
CA PRO A 8 41.78 15.58 -11.87
C PRO A 8 41.33 14.12 -11.70
N GLY A 9 41.68 13.45 -10.59
CA GLY A 9 41.36 12.05 -10.36
C GLY A 9 39.89 11.74 -10.03
N ARG A 10 39.13 12.72 -9.51
CA ARG A 10 37.73 12.48 -9.06
C ARG A 10 36.69 12.47 -10.18
N TRP A 11 36.97 13.15 -11.30
CA TRP A 11 36.10 13.17 -12.48
C TRP A 11 36.19 11.88 -13.31
N ARG A 12 37.33 11.18 -13.23
CA ARG A 12 37.57 9.95 -14.00
C ARG A 12 36.75 8.76 -13.50
N SER A 13 36.49 8.65 -12.20
CA SER A 13 35.73 7.51 -11.65
C SER A 13 34.23 7.57 -11.96
N ALA A 14 33.63 8.77 -11.94
CA ALA A 14 32.23 8.99 -12.36
C ALA A 14 32.07 8.84 -13.88
N ALA A 15 32.98 9.41 -14.67
CA ALA A 15 32.97 9.29 -16.12
C ALA A 15 33.17 7.84 -16.61
N VAL A 16 33.97 7.03 -15.91
CA VAL A 16 34.21 5.61 -16.24
C VAL A 16 32.98 4.74 -15.89
N LEU A 17 32.25 5.04 -14.81
CA LEU A 17 30.98 4.37 -14.48
C LEU A 17 29.85 4.73 -15.46
N SER A 18 29.78 5.99 -15.91
CA SER A 18 28.90 6.40 -17.01
C SER A 18 29.30 5.77 -18.35
N LEU A 19 30.59 5.54 -18.60
CA LEU A 19 31.09 4.85 -19.80
C LEU A 19 30.65 3.38 -19.85
N ILE A 20 30.55 2.72 -18.70
CA ILE A 20 30.13 1.31 -18.58
C ILE A 20 28.66 1.12 -18.92
N LEU A 21 27.82 2.08 -18.54
CA LEU A 21 26.40 2.10 -18.86
C LEU A 21 26.13 2.56 -20.31
N LEU A 22 27.07 3.27 -20.95
CA LEU A 22 27.00 3.71 -22.34
C LEU A 22 27.35 2.64 -23.38
N CYS A 23 28.31 1.76 -23.08
CA CYS A 23 28.73 0.71 -24.01
C CYS A 23 27.63 -0.34 -24.29
N THR A 24 26.50 -0.32 -23.58
CA THR A 24 25.36 -1.20 -23.82
C THR A 24 24.26 -0.58 -24.69
N HIS A 25 24.30 0.72 -25.02
CA HIS A 25 23.19 1.44 -25.68
C HIS A 25 23.45 1.98 -27.10
N GLY A 26 24.61 1.70 -27.72
CA GLY A 26 24.86 2.17 -29.08
C GLY A 26 25.84 1.32 -29.88
N ALA A 27 25.34 0.29 -30.58
CA ALA A 27 26.04 -0.29 -31.73
C ALA A 27 25.08 -1.09 -32.62
N PHE A 28 24.35 -0.39 -33.50
CA PHE A 28 24.02 -0.98 -34.80
C PHE A 28 25.33 -1.04 -35.62
N ALA A 29 25.60 -2.22 -36.16
CA ALA A 29 26.62 -2.55 -37.16
C ALA A 29 27.42 -1.38 -37.76
N GLN A 30 28.62 -1.11 -37.23
CA GLN A 30 29.72 -0.53 -38.00
C GLN A 30 31.07 -0.88 -37.36
N ARG A 31 32.03 -1.18 -38.23
CA ARG A 31 33.37 -1.71 -37.90
C ARG A 31 34.09 -0.78 -36.92
N LEU A 32 34.51 -1.35 -35.80
CA LEU A 32 35.37 -0.72 -34.80
C LEU A 32 36.66 -0.21 -35.46
N HIS A 33 36.75 1.09 -35.69
CA HIS A 33 38.02 1.79 -35.84
C HIS A 33 38.32 2.46 -34.51
N PHE A 34 38.99 1.73 -33.62
CA PHE A 34 39.76 2.36 -32.56
C PHE A 34 41.15 2.70 -33.10
N THR A 35 41.66 3.81 -32.60
CA THR A 35 42.94 4.42 -32.91
C THR A 35 44.12 3.46 -32.88
N THR A 36 45.17 3.82 -33.61
CA THR A 36 46.18 3.00 -34.29
C THR A 36 47.13 2.10 -33.48
N ASP A 37 46.87 1.77 -32.21
CA ASP A 37 47.73 0.84 -31.43
C ASP A 37 47.00 -0.36 -30.79
N GLU A 38 45.69 -0.54 -31.01
CA GLU A 38 44.98 -1.73 -30.49
C GLU A 38 44.89 -2.87 -31.53
N PRO A 39 45.10 -4.15 -31.11
CA PRO A 39 45.09 -5.31 -32.00
C PRO A 39 43.70 -5.59 -32.58
N LYS A 40 43.67 -6.09 -33.83
CA LYS A 40 42.46 -6.26 -34.65
C LYS A 40 41.41 -7.21 -34.02
N PRO A 41 40.10 -6.93 -34.17
CA PRO A 41 39.00 -7.73 -33.59
C PRO A 41 38.88 -9.13 -34.21
N GLY A 42 38.60 -10.15 -33.40
CA GLY A 42 38.14 -11.47 -33.87
C GLY A 42 38.78 -12.73 -33.27
N THR A 43 39.69 -12.63 -32.29
CA THR A 43 40.39 -13.82 -31.75
C THR A 43 40.00 -14.21 -30.33
N GLY A 44 39.17 -13.43 -29.63
CA GLY A 44 38.78 -13.70 -28.25
C GLY A 44 39.87 -13.58 -27.19
N LYS A 45 41.12 -13.51 -27.63
CA LYS A 45 42.32 -13.55 -26.81
C LYS A 45 42.33 -12.47 -25.72
N VAL A 46 41.91 -11.24 -26.06
CA VAL A 46 41.86 -10.12 -25.10
C VAL A 46 40.78 -10.32 -24.04
N ALA A 47 39.61 -10.86 -24.41
CA ALA A 47 38.55 -11.15 -23.45
C ALA A 47 38.97 -12.27 -22.48
N ILE A 48 39.65 -13.30 -23.00
CA ILE A 48 40.21 -14.40 -22.20
C ILE A 48 41.34 -13.92 -21.29
N GLU A 49 42.23 -13.07 -21.76
CA GLU A 49 43.30 -12.47 -20.94
C GLU A 49 42.72 -11.60 -19.81
N LEU A 50 41.71 -10.77 -20.10
CA LEU A 50 41.00 -9.98 -19.08
C LEU A 50 40.22 -10.86 -18.10
N ALA A 51 39.64 -11.97 -18.56
CA ALA A 51 38.97 -12.93 -17.69
C ALA A 51 39.98 -13.64 -16.77
N ALA A 52 41.15 -14.00 -17.29
CA ALA A 52 42.24 -14.56 -16.50
C ALA A 52 42.74 -13.56 -15.45
N GLU A 53 42.90 -12.28 -15.82
CA GLU A 53 43.25 -11.20 -14.88
C GLU A 53 42.18 -11.01 -13.80
N ALA A 54 40.89 -11.08 -14.17
CA ALA A 54 39.77 -11.00 -13.23
C ALA A 54 39.80 -12.15 -12.21
N ARG A 55 40.07 -13.38 -12.69
CA ARG A 55 40.22 -14.58 -11.86
C ARG A 55 41.43 -14.50 -10.94
N GLU A 56 42.59 -14.09 -11.45
CA GLU A 56 43.79 -13.93 -10.63
C GLU A 56 43.56 -12.94 -9.48
N LYS A 57 42.93 -11.79 -9.78
CA LYS A 57 42.56 -10.80 -8.76
C LYS A 57 41.52 -11.34 -7.78
N PHE A 58 40.54 -12.11 -8.26
CA PHE A 58 39.53 -12.76 -7.43
C PHE A 58 40.17 -13.77 -6.47
N ASP A 59 41.02 -14.66 -6.97
CA ASP A 59 41.70 -15.70 -6.19
C ASP A 59 42.63 -15.08 -5.14
N ALA A 60 43.41 -14.07 -5.53
CA ALA A 60 44.25 -13.31 -4.60
C ALA A 60 43.44 -12.62 -3.49
N MET A 61 42.20 -12.19 -3.77
CA MET A 61 41.29 -11.67 -2.75
C MET A 61 40.64 -12.77 -1.91
N ARG A 62 40.36 -13.94 -2.50
CA ARG A 62 39.75 -15.08 -1.81
C ARG A 62 40.70 -15.68 -0.78
N GLU A 63 41.98 -15.82 -1.12
CA GLU A 63 43.04 -16.32 -0.23
C GLU A 63 43.25 -15.43 1.01
N ARG A 64 42.98 -14.13 0.89
CA ARG A 64 43.04 -13.18 2.02
C ARG A 64 41.83 -13.25 2.97
N GLY A 65 40.77 -13.97 2.59
CA GLY A 65 39.53 -14.11 3.36
C GLY A 65 38.60 -12.89 3.22
N ALA A 66 37.33 -13.14 2.88
CA ALA A 66 36.31 -12.10 2.75
C ALA A 66 35.63 -11.80 4.10
N ALA A 67 36.38 -11.24 5.05
CA ALA A 67 35.88 -11.02 6.41
C ALA A 67 34.82 -9.90 6.50
N THR A 68 34.77 -8.99 5.51
CA THR A 68 33.84 -7.85 5.50
C THR A 68 32.88 -7.90 4.32
N PRO A 69 31.65 -7.34 4.45
CA PRO A 69 30.73 -7.15 3.34
C PRO A 69 31.34 -6.45 2.12
N ALA A 70 32.18 -5.45 2.36
CA ALA A 70 32.91 -4.76 1.30
C ALA A 70 33.86 -5.70 0.53
N ALA A 71 34.60 -6.57 1.24
CA ALA A 71 35.48 -7.56 0.61
C ALA A 71 34.67 -8.60 -0.21
N GLN A 72 33.52 -9.03 0.30
CA GLN A 72 32.61 -9.95 -0.41
C GLN A 72 32.06 -9.31 -1.69
N ALA A 73 31.67 -8.04 -1.65
CA ALA A 73 31.20 -7.30 -2.83
C ALA A 73 32.28 -7.16 -3.90
N LYS A 74 33.53 -6.87 -3.51
CA LYS A 74 34.66 -6.80 -4.44
C LYS A 74 34.96 -8.13 -5.12
N GLN A 75 34.92 -9.22 -4.35
CA GLN A 75 35.09 -10.57 -4.88
C GLN A 75 33.97 -10.91 -5.88
N ALA A 76 32.71 -10.67 -5.51
CA ALA A 76 31.57 -10.90 -6.40
C ALA A 76 31.66 -10.07 -7.69
N PHE A 77 32.18 -8.83 -7.61
CA PHE A 77 32.36 -7.95 -8.76
C PHE A 77 33.39 -8.50 -9.76
N LEU A 78 34.55 -8.94 -9.28
CA LEU A 78 35.59 -9.54 -10.14
C LEU A 78 35.13 -10.86 -10.74
N ALA A 79 34.48 -11.71 -9.94
CA ALA A 79 33.94 -12.97 -10.41
C ALA A 79 32.89 -12.73 -11.51
N ALA A 80 31.97 -11.77 -11.32
CA ALA A 80 30.94 -11.47 -12.30
C ALA A 80 31.54 -10.91 -13.60
N ALA A 81 32.54 -10.03 -13.51
CA ALA A 81 33.26 -9.52 -14.68
C ALA A 81 33.93 -10.65 -15.48
N GLY A 82 34.62 -11.58 -14.80
CA GLY A 82 35.24 -12.75 -15.43
C GLY A 82 34.22 -13.67 -16.11
N VAL A 83 33.12 -13.99 -15.43
CA VAL A 83 32.04 -14.83 -15.98
C VAL A 83 31.40 -14.21 -17.22
N LEU A 84 31.19 -12.88 -17.24
CA LEU A 84 30.63 -12.20 -18.41
C LEU A 84 31.60 -12.22 -19.61
N LEU A 85 32.90 -12.05 -19.37
CA LEU A 85 33.92 -12.14 -20.42
C LEU A 85 33.98 -13.54 -21.04
N GLU A 86 33.96 -14.58 -20.21
CA GLU A 86 34.01 -15.97 -20.65
C GLU A 86 32.73 -16.43 -21.34
N ALA A 87 31.57 -16.10 -20.76
CA ALA A 87 30.28 -16.43 -21.35
C ALA A 87 30.07 -15.67 -22.67
N GLY A 88 30.56 -14.43 -22.75
CA GLY A 88 30.55 -13.65 -23.97
C GLY A 88 31.40 -14.26 -25.08
N GLU A 89 32.63 -14.64 -24.74
CA GLU A 89 33.54 -15.27 -25.69
C GLU A 89 33.01 -16.63 -26.19
N ALA A 90 32.52 -17.48 -25.27
CA ALA A 90 31.93 -18.77 -25.63
C ALA A 90 30.73 -18.67 -26.59
N ARG A 91 30.05 -17.52 -26.59
CA ARG A 91 28.89 -17.23 -27.45
C ARG A 91 29.26 -16.51 -28.75
N GLY A 92 30.54 -16.22 -28.99
CA GLY A 92 31.04 -15.52 -30.18
C GLY A 92 30.32 -14.20 -30.43
N VAL A 93 29.89 -13.96 -31.68
CA VAL A 93 29.22 -12.71 -32.08
C VAL A 93 27.99 -12.39 -31.23
N SER A 94 27.19 -13.42 -30.88
CA SER A 94 26.00 -13.24 -30.04
C SER A 94 26.31 -12.83 -28.61
N GLY A 95 27.54 -13.08 -28.12
CA GLY A 95 28.00 -12.74 -26.77
C GLY A 95 28.73 -11.39 -26.66
N THR A 96 28.82 -10.62 -27.74
CA THR A 96 29.56 -9.34 -27.78
C THR A 96 29.13 -8.38 -26.66
N PHE A 97 27.84 -8.35 -26.31
CA PHE A 97 27.30 -7.50 -25.25
C PHE A 97 27.79 -7.92 -23.84
N LEU A 98 28.04 -9.20 -23.61
CA LEU A 98 28.60 -9.73 -22.36
C LEU A 98 30.08 -9.39 -22.25
N VAL A 99 30.85 -9.55 -23.34
CA VAL A 99 32.27 -9.18 -23.41
C VAL A 99 32.45 -7.68 -23.15
N ALA A 100 31.62 -6.85 -23.78
CA ALA A 100 31.63 -5.40 -23.58
C ALA A 100 31.37 -5.07 -22.10
N SER A 101 30.34 -5.66 -21.50
CA SER A 101 29.97 -5.40 -20.10
C SER A 101 31.03 -5.87 -19.10
N GLY A 102 31.59 -7.06 -19.28
CA GLY A 102 32.67 -7.59 -18.43
C GLY A 102 33.96 -6.76 -18.54
N THR A 103 34.31 -6.32 -19.76
CA THR A 103 35.46 -5.41 -19.99
C THR A 103 35.24 -4.08 -19.27
N ALA A 104 34.01 -3.57 -19.35
CA ALA A 104 33.62 -2.31 -18.75
C ALA A 104 33.68 -2.41 -17.20
N MET A 105 33.18 -3.50 -16.61
CA MET A 105 33.34 -3.80 -15.18
C MET A 105 34.81 -3.85 -14.78
N MET A 106 35.66 -4.55 -15.53
CA MET A 106 37.10 -4.61 -15.24
C MET A 106 37.75 -3.23 -15.21
N ARG A 107 37.41 -2.35 -16.16
CA ARG A 107 37.91 -0.96 -16.21
C ARG A 107 37.47 -0.09 -15.02
N SER A 108 36.30 -0.34 -14.42
CA SER A 108 35.82 0.40 -13.24
C SER A 108 36.18 -0.22 -11.89
N SER A 109 36.72 -1.44 -11.86
CA SER A 109 37.03 -2.16 -10.63
C SER A 109 37.71 -1.28 -9.58
N SER A 110 38.73 -0.50 -9.98
CA SER A 110 39.43 0.44 -9.09
C SER A 110 38.53 1.51 -8.46
N GLY A 111 37.58 2.08 -9.21
CA GLY A 111 36.64 3.10 -8.72
C GLY A 111 35.60 2.52 -7.76
N VAL A 112 35.01 1.38 -8.12
CA VAL A 112 34.06 0.66 -7.26
C VAL A 112 34.76 0.20 -5.97
N PHE A 113 36.00 -0.24 -6.07
CA PHE A 113 36.77 -0.70 -4.91
C PHE A 113 37.11 0.44 -3.97
N ALA A 114 37.46 1.62 -4.50
CA ALA A 114 37.70 2.80 -3.70
C ALA A 114 36.44 3.25 -2.94
N LEU A 115 35.24 3.12 -3.52
CA LEU A 115 33.98 3.41 -2.83
C LEU A 115 33.72 2.43 -1.69
N LEU A 116 33.97 1.14 -1.91
CA LEU A 116 33.82 0.08 -0.91
C LEU A 116 34.85 0.22 0.23
N ASP A 117 36.11 0.55 -0.08
CA ASP A 117 37.17 0.77 0.92
C ASP A 117 36.93 2.02 1.76
N ALA A 118 36.38 3.07 1.15
CA ALA A 118 36.06 4.30 1.85
C ALA A 118 34.80 4.20 2.73
N GLY A 119 34.19 3.01 2.84
CA GLY A 119 32.97 2.77 3.62
C GLY A 119 31.79 3.60 3.13
N LYS A 120 31.77 3.97 1.83
CA LYS A 120 30.71 4.82 1.26
C LYS A 120 29.43 4.05 0.97
N LEU A 121 29.55 2.74 0.81
CA LEU A 121 28.45 1.79 0.85
C LEU A 121 28.41 1.21 2.26
N ASP A 122 27.26 1.29 2.92
CA ASP A 122 27.07 0.58 4.19
C ASP A 122 27.16 -0.94 3.98
N ASP A 123 27.32 -1.67 5.09
CA ASP A 123 27.47 -3.12 5.08
C ASP A 123 26.29 -3.85 4.43
N ASN A 124 25.08 -3.26 4.48
CA ASN A 124 23.89 -3.87 3.90
C ASN A 124 23.86 -3.69 2.38
N ALA A 125 24.16 -2.48 1.89
CA ALA A 125 24.31 -2.18 0.47
C ALA A 125 25.44 -3.00 -0.16
N ALA A 126 26.55 -3.20 0.56
CA ALA A 126 27.64 -4.07 0.12
C ALA A 126 27.21 -5.56 0.04
N ARG A 127 26.43 -6.08 1.01
CA ARG A 127 25.87 -7.44 0.96
C ARG A 127 24.89 -7.62 -0.20
N LEU A 128 24.03 -6.63 -0.44
CA LEU A 128 23.09 -6.64 -1.55
C LEU A 128 23.83 -6.65 -2.90
N LEU A 129 24.81 -5.78 -3.06
CA LEU A 129 25.68 -5.76 -4.24
C LEU A 129 26.35 -7.12 -4.48
N ALA A 130 26.91 -7.74 -3.44
CA ALA A 130 27.52 -9.06 -3.53
C ALA A 130 26.52 -10.15 -3.93
N SER A 131 25.32 -10.13 -3.32
CA SER A 131 24.23 -11.06 -3.61
C SER A 131 23.73 -10.93 -5.05
N ASP A 132 23.52 -9.71 -5.54
CA ASP A 132 22.99 -9.47 -6.88
C ASP A 132 24.03 -9.77 -7.96
N LEU A 133 25.30 -9.45 -7.74
CA LEU A 133 26.40 -9.89 -8.61
C LEU A 133 26.53 -11.42 -8.66
N SER A 134 26.23 -12.10 -7.55
CA SER A 134 26.25 -13.57 -7.51
C SER A 134 25.15 -14.21 -8.39
N LYS A 135 24.07 -13.49 -8.71
CA LYS A 135 23.07 -13.96 -9.69
C LYS A 135 23.65 -14.06 -11.10
N ILE A 136 24.58 -13.16 -11.46
CA ILE A 136 25.32 -13.21 -12.75
C ILE A 136 26.17 -14.49 -12.80
N LEU A 137 26.80 -14.85 -11.69
CA LEU A 137 27.63 -16.05 -11.58
C LEU A 137 26.81 -17.33 -11.78
N GLN A 138 25.59 -17.37 -11.24
CA GLN A 138 24.73 -18.54 -11.31
C GLN A 138 24.09 -18.73 -12.69
N SER A 139 23.73 -17.64 -13.37
CA SER A 139 23.09 -17.69 -14.69
C SER A 139 23.41 -16.44 -15.51
N PRO A 140 24.44 -16.52 -16.38
CA PRO A 140 24.79 -15.40 -17.25
C PRO A 140 23.62 -15.06 -18.19
N PRO A 141 23.17 -13.80 -18.22
CA PRO A 141 21.97 -13.40 -18.96
C PRO A 141 22.06 -13.77 -20.45
N GLN A 142 20.94 -14.21 -21.01
CA GLN A 142 20.88 -14.79 -22.35
C GLN A 142 20.80 -13.72 -23.45
N ASN A 143 20.36 -12.50 -23.13
CA ASN A 143 20.24 -11.39 -24.07
C ASN A 143 20.64 -10.05 -23.43
N ALA A 144 20.91 -9.06 -24.28
CA ALA A 144 21.38 -7.73 -23.87
C ALA A 144 20.38 -7.01 -22.95
N ALA A 145 19.08 -7.11 -23.21
CA ALA A 145 18.05 -6.47 -22.38
C ALA A 145 18.01 -7.03 -20.95
N SER A 146 18.24 -8.33 -20.78
CA SER A 146 18.28 -8.98 -19.46
C SER A 146 19.55 -8.63 -18.70
N LEU A 147 20.70 -8.55 -19.40
CA LEU A 147 21.96 -8.10 -18.81
C LEU A 147 21.87 -6.65 -18.37
N ASP A 148 21.37 -5.78 -19.24
CA ASP A 148 21.22 -4.36 -18.98
C ASP A 148 20.32 -4.10 -17.77
N ARG A 149 19.15 -4.75 -17.70
CA ARG A 149 18.26 -4.69 -16.52
C ARG A 149 18.99 -5.13 -15.25
N LEU A 150 19.69 -6.26 -15.32
CA LEU A 150 20.35 -6.83 -14.15
C LEU A 150 21.54 -5.97 -13.68
N LEU A 151 22.37 -5.45 -14.59
CA LEU A 151 23.47 -4.55 -14.24
C LEU A 151 22.95 -3.21 -13.69
N ARG A 152 21.86 -2.67 -14.24
CA ARG A 152 21.20 -1.47 -13.69
C ARG A 152 20.74 -1.70 -12.25
N ASP A 153 20.10 -2.83 -11.98
CA ASP A 153 19.59 -3.16 -10.64
C ASP A 153 20.75 -3.36 -9.64
N VAL A 154 21.80 -4.06 -10.07
CA VAL A 154 23.02 -4.30 -9.27
C VAL A 154 23.72 -2.99 -8.90
N PHE A 155 23.84 -2.04 -9.84
CA PHE A 155 24.63 -0.82 -9.64
C PHE A 155 23.84 0.39 -9.15
N ALA A 156 22.51 0.33 -9.10
CA ALA A 156 21.69 1.44 -8.61
C ALA A 156 22.06 1.89 -7.18
N ASN A 157 22.30 0.92 -6.28
CA ASN A 157 22.71 1.22 -4.90
C ASN A 157 24.10 1.84 -4.82
N VAL A 158 25.01 1.48 -5.74
CA VAL A 158 26.36 2.04 -5.84
C VAL A 158 26.33 3.48 -6.36
N LEU A 159 25.45 3.77 -7.32
CA LEU A 159 25.22 5.11 -7.85
C LEU A 159 24.62 6.03 -6.78
N GLN A 160 23.61 5.57 -6.04
CA GLN A 160 22.98 6.32 -4.96
C GLN A 160 23.97 6.66 -3.84
N ALA A 161 24.83 5.71 -3.44
CA ALA A 161 25.88 5.94 -2.44
C ALA A 161 26.99 6.90 -2.93
N GLY A 162 27.28 6.90 -4.23
CA GLY A 162 28.22 7.82 -4.86
C GLY A 162 27.72 9.27 -4.89
N GLU A 163 26.44 9.48 -5.17
CA GLU A 163 25.82 10.81 -5.31
C GLU A 163 25.51 11.49 -3.96
N LEU A 164 25.08 10.72 -2.95
CA LEU A 164 24.87 11.21 -1.56
C LEU A 164 26.13 11.87 -0.95
N ASN A 165 27.31 11.46 -1.39
CA ASN A 165 28.58 12.02 -0.92
C ASN A 165 29.07 13.24 -1.73
N ALA A 166 28.44 13.53 -2.88
CA ALA A 166 28.76 14.69 -3.70
C ALA A 166 27.96 15.95 -3.30
N GLY A 167 27.12 15.87 -2.26
CA GLY A 167 26.19 16.94 -1.89
C GLY A 167 25.09 17.16 -2.93
N LYS A 168 24.87 16.18 -3.83
CA LYS A 168 23.81 16.23 -4.83
C LYS A 168 22.55 15.51 -4.30
N SER A 169 21.40 16.00 -4.79
CA SER A 169 20.00 15.71 -4.44
C SER A 169 19.71 14.38 -3.74
N LEU A 170 18.77 14.43 -2.77
CA LEU A 170 18.08 13.26 -2.19
C LEU A 170 17.39 12.35 -3.23
N TRP A 171 17.37 12.78 -4.49
CA TRP A 171 16.88 12.04 -5.64
C TRP A 171 18.01 11.86 -6.66
N PRO A 172 18.65 10.68 -6.75
CA PRO A 172 19.78 10.47 -7.64
C PRO A 172 19.23 10.34 -9.07
N TRP A 173 19.41 11.36 -9.89
CA TRP A 173 19.09 11.24 -11.31
C TRP A 173 20.37 10.94 -12.07
N PRO A 174 20.46 9.82 -12.81
CA PRO A 174 21.61 9.60 -13.68
C PRO A 174 21.65 10.71 -14.74
N GLU A 175 22.75 11.47 -14.79
CA GLU A 175 23.01 12.42 -15.87
C GLU A 175 23.04 11.65 -17.20
N MET A 176 22.16 12.01 -18.15
CA MET A 176 22.15 11.43 -19.50
C MET A 176 23.45 11.80 -20.24
N PRO A 177 24.14 10.85 -20.89
CA PRO A 177 25.36 11.17 -21.63
C PRO A 177 25.04 11.57 -23.08
N GLY A 178 25.58 12.69 -23.54
CA GLY A 178 25.52 13.13 -24.95
C GLY A 178 24.63 14.34 -25.19
N GLU A 179 23.67 14.59 -24.30
CA GLU A 179 23.08 15.92 -24.15
C GLU A 179 23.72 16.54 -22.90
N PRO A 180 24.28 17.77 -22.97
CA PRO A 180 24.58 18.47 -21.73
C PRO A 180 23.31 18.45 -20.90
N ALA A 181 23.39 18.07 -19.61
CA ALA A 181 22.30 18.32 -18.68
C ALA A 181 21.83 19.74 -18.99
N PRO A 182 20.58 19.95 -19.48
CA PRO A 182 20.20 21.19 -20.14
C PRO A 182 20.70 22.30 -19.25
N SER A 183 21.63 23.07 -19.80
CA SER A 183 22.32 24.07 -19.03
C SER A 183 21.23 24.95 -18.43
N TRP A 184 21.43 25.52 -17.25
CA TRP A 184 20.43 26.41 -16.66
C TRP A 184 19.97 27.52 -17.64
N THR A 185 20.84 27.88 -18.59
CA THR A 185 20.54 28.74 -19.74
C THR A 185 19.49 28.20 -20.71
N ASP A 186 19.35 26.89 -20.87
CA ASP A 186 18.27 26.23 -21.61
C ASP A 186 16.95 26.23 -20.84
N PHE A 187 16.99 26.17 -19.49
CA PHE A 187 15.79 26.33 -18.67
C PHE A 187 15.23 27.76 -18.65
N THR A 188 16.10 28.77 -18.69
CA THR A 188 15.70 30.17 -18.90
C THR A 188 15.21 30.46 -20.33
N ARG A 189 15.48 29.57 -21.31
CA ARG A 189 14.94 29.66 -22.68
C ARG A 189 13.53 29.09 -22.80
N PHE A 190 13.10 28.22 -21.89
CA PHE A 190 11.68 27.90 -21.71
C PHE A 190 10.99 29.07 -21.02
N GLY A 191 10.87 30.18 -21.74
CA GLY A 191 9.98 31.29 -21.38
C GLY A 191 8.51 30.89 -21.39
N ASP A 192 8.19 29.64 -21.76
CA ASP A 192 6.87 29.03 -21.74
C ASP A 192 6.78 27.91 -20.71
N ASP A 193 5.79 28.04 -19.83
CA ASP A 193 5.49 27.17 -18.68
C ASP A 193 5.30 25.67 -18.99
N ALA A 194 5.12 25.31 -20.26
CA ALA A 194 4.90 23.92 -20.70
C ALA A 194 6.19 23.08 -20.75
N GLY A 195 7.33 23.69 -21.09
CA GLY A 195 8.58 22.95 -21.31
C GLY A 195 9.18 22.36 -20.03
N ALA A 196 9.06 23.05 -18.90
CA ALA A 196 9.58 22.54 -17.62
C ALA A 196 8.85 21.29 -17.13
N LEU A 197 7.53 21.20 -17.37
CA LEU A 197 6.73 20.03 -17.00
C LEU A 197 6.98 18.86 -17.93
N GLU A 198 7.14 19.12 -19.23
CA GLU A 198 7.49 18.09 -20.20
C GLU A 198 8.86 17.48 -19.88
N VAL A 199 9.88 18.30 -19.59
CA VAL A 199 11.19 17.81 -19.17
C VAL A 199 11.11 16.99 -17.87
N LEU A 200 10.28 17.40 -16.89
CA LEU A 200 10.10 16.62 -15.67
C LEU A 200 9.38 15.29 -15.94
N ARG A 201 8.40 15.27 -16.87
CA ARG A 201 7.70 14.04 -17.28
C ARG A 201 8.63 13.08 -18.02
N ASP A 202 9.40 13.58 -18.98
CA ASP A 202 10.39 12.81 -19.73
C ASP A 202 11.44 12.22 -18.81
N ARG A 203 11.89 13.01 -17.82
CA ARG A 203 12.75 12.51 -16.75
C ARG A 203 12.04 11.40 -16.01
N CYS A 204 10.87 11.62 -15.40
CA CYS A 204 10.25 10.54 -14.65
C CYS A 204 9.99 9.27 -15.50
N ALA A 205 9.60 9.40 -16.78
CA ALA A 205 9.48 8.28 -17.71
C ALA A 205 10.82 7.53 -17.90
N LEU A 206 11.94 8.23 -17.96
CA LEU A 206 13.27 7.62 -17.95
C LEU A 206 13.53 6.87 -16.63
N GLY A 207 13.18 7.44 -15.48
CA GLY A 207 13.39 6.81 -14.17
C GLY A 207 12.49 5.60 -13.93
N GLU A 208 11.32 5.52 -14.55
CA GLU A 208 10.48 4.31 -14.54
C GLU A 208 11.19 3.08 -15.13
N ASN A 209 12.17 3.31 -16.02
CA ASN A 209 13.00 2.25 -16.59
C ASN A 209 14.07 1.71 -15.64
N TRP A 210 14.23 2.30 -14.44
CA TRP A 210 15.20 1.90 -13.42
C TRP A 210 14.48 1.39 -12.17
N LEU A 211 14.68 0.12 -11.79
CA LEU A 211 13.92 -0.51 -10.68
C LEU A 211 14.03 0.29 -9.36
N ALA A 212 15.22 0.83 -9.07
CA ALA A 212 15.48 1.62 -7.87
C ALA A 212 14.74 2.97 -7.84
N PHE A 213 14.47 3.57 -9.01
CA PHE A 213 13.83 4.89 -9.12
C PHE A 213 12.38 4.81 -9.57
N ARG A 214 11.91 3.64 -10.01
CA ARG A 214 10.60 3.47 -10.64
C ARG A 214 9.44 3.96 -9.78
N SER A 215 9.42 3.60 -8.50
CA SER A 215 8.37 3.99 -7.56
C SER A 215 8.35 5.49 -7.32
N GLY A 216 9.53 6.07 -7.09
CA GLY A 216 9.69 7.49 -6.93
C GLY A 216 9.28 8.24 -8.19
N ALA A 217 9.73 7.79 -9.36
CA ALA A 217 9.42 8.37 -10.65
C ALA A 217 7.90 8.32 -10.94
N ARG A 218 7.24 7.21 -10.62
CA ARG A 218 5.77 7.08 -10.70
C ARG A 218 5.06 8.01 -9.72
N ALA A 219 5.54 8.10 -8.48
CA ALA A 219 4.98 9.00 -7.48
C ALA A 219 5.11 10.46 -7.94
N MET A 220 6.27 10.85 -8.46
CA MET A 220 6.51 12.18 -9.03
C MET A 220 5.64 12.43 -10.26
N MET A 221 5.50 11.47 -11.18
CA MET A 221 4.57 11.58 -12.31
C MET A 221 3.14 11.82 -11.87
N ARG A 222 2.68 11.09 -10.84
CA ARG A 222 1.35 11.32 -10.27
C ARG A 222 1.24 12.73 -9.68
N LEU A 223 2.20 13.18 -8.88
CA LEU A 223 2.21 14.55 -8.34
C LEU A 223 2.15 15.61 -9.44
N VAL A 224 2.96 15.44 -10.49
CA VAL A 224 2.97 16.36 -11.63
C VAL A 224 1.65 16.32 -12.39
N THR A 225 1.07 15.13 -12.59
CA THR A 225 -0.21 14.95 -13.30
C THR A 225 -1.36 15.59 -12.53
N ASP A 226 -1.46 15.29 -11.23
CA ASP A 226 -2.45 15.86 -10.33
C ASP A 226 -2.30 17.38 -10.23
N ALA A 227 -1.07 17.90 -10.10
CA ALA A 227 -0.82 19.34 -10.07
C ALA A 227 -1.11 20.03 -11.42
N SER A 228 -0.80 19.36 -12.54
CA SER A 228 -1.08 19.87 -13.89
C SER A 228 -2.57 20.01 -14.15
N TRP A 229 -3.42 19.29 -13.42
CA TRP A 229 -4.86 19.40 -13.52
C TRP A 229 -5.36 20.83 -13.26
N LEU A 230 -4.69 21.57 -12.37
CA LEU A 230 -4.96 22.98 -12.09
C LEU A 230 -4.76 23.89 -13.32
N LEU A 231 -3.94 23.50 -14.29
CA LEU A 231 -3.71 24.28 -15.51
C LEU A 231 -4.94 24.28 -16.43
N GLY A 232 -5.83 23.29 -16.31
CA GLY A 232 -7.10 23.26 -17.05
C GLY A 232 -8.16 24.24 -16.52
N ARG A 233 -7.90 24.93 -15.40
CA ARG A 233 -8.89 25.70 -14.64
C ARG A 233 -8.86 27.21 -14.92
N GLU A 234 -8.14 27.69 -15.93
CA GLU A 234 -7.95 29.12 -16.22
C GLU A 234 -9.27 29.93 -16.24
N ALA A 235 -10.36 29.35 -16.78
CA ALA A 235 -11.65 30.03 -16.87
C ALA A 235 -12.42 30.14 -15.55
N GLN A 236 -12.03 29.39 -14.51
CA GLN A 236 -12.81 29.22 -13.28
C GLN A 236 -12.16 29.88 -12.05
N ILE A 237 -10.91 30.30 -12.16
CA ILE A 237 -10.18 31.02 -11.10
C ILE A 237 -9.71 32.39 -11.60
N SER A 238 -9.35 33.28 -10.68
CA SER A 238 -8.86 34.60 -11.08
C SER A 238 -7.54 34.47 -11.85
N SER A 239 -7.33 35.36 -12.83
CA SER A 239 -6.13 35.33 -13.67
C SER A 239 -4.83 35.49 -12.86
N GLY A 240 -4.90 36.18 -11.71
CA GLY A 240 -3.80 36.27 -10.75
C GLY A 240 -3.47 34.94 -10.07
N VAL A 241 -4.49 34.24 -9.56
CA VAL A 241 -4.33 32.91 -8.93
C VAL A 241 -3.80 31.89 -9.94
N TYR A 242 -4.32 31.91 -11.17
CA TYR A 242 -3.89 31.00 -12.23
C TYR A 242 -2.42 31.19 -12.59
N LYS A 243 -2.00 32.45 -12.79
CA LYS A 243 -0.58 32.77 -13.06
C LYS A 243 0.32 32.36 -11.91
N ARG A 244 -0.13 32.54 -10.66
CA ARG A 244 0.62 32.09 -9.47
C ARG A 244 0.77 30.57 -9.45
N TRP A 245 -0.30 29.79 -9.66
CA TRP A 245 -0.22 28.32 -9.70
C TRP A 245 0.70 27.81 -10.78
N LYS A 246 0.60 28.40 -11.97
CA LYS A 246 1.46 28.08 -13.09
C LYS A 246 2.93 28.32 -12.73
N ALA A 247 3.23 29.48 -12.16
CA ALA A 247 4.57 29.82 -11.70
C ALA A 247 5.07 28.90 -10.56
N GLU A 248 4.21 28.53 -9.61
CA GLU A 248 4.57 27.60 -8.54
C GLU A 248 4.79 26.17 -9.03
N LEU A 249 4.01 25.71 -10.01
CA LEU A 249 4.16 24.39 -10.61
C LEU A 249 5.49 24.29 -11.35
N VAL A 250 5.82 25.30 -12.16
CA VAL A 250 7.11 25.40 -12.85
C VAL A 250 8.25 25.51 -11.83
N ARG A 251 8.12 26.38 -10.82
CA ARG A 251 9.13 26.54 -9.76
C ARG A 251 9.35 25.23 -8.99
N GLY A 252 8.29 24.54 -8.60
CA GLY A 252 8.38 23.26 -7.90
C GLY A 252 9.05 22.18 -8.74
N ALA A 253 8.72 22.10 -10.03
CA ALA A 253 9.39 21.20 -10.97
C ALA A 253 10.89 21.50 -11.09
N LEU A 254 11.26 22.78 -11.17
CA LEU A 254 12.67 23.21 -11.21
C LEU A 254 13.40 22.97 -9.89
N GLU A 255 12.75 23.18 -8.75
CA GLU A 255 13.31 22.98 -7.41
C GLU A 255 13.52 21.49 -7.08
N VAL A 256 12.63 20.59 -7.54
CA VAL A 256 12.78 19.13 -7.40
C VAL A 256 14.03 18.60 -8.09
N VAL A 257 14.34 19.18 -9.26
CA VAL A 257 15.53 18.81 -10.03
C VAL A 257 16.82 19.33 -9.39
N GLN A 258 16.73 20.32 -8.50
CA GLN A 258 17.86 20.91 -7.80
C GLN A 258 18.22 20.15 -6.52
N ALA A 259 19.51 19.92 -6.32
CA ALA A 259 20.03 19.20 -5.16
C ALA A 259 19.73 19.88 -3.82
N GLU A 260 19.87 21.20 -3.76
CA GLU A 260 19.79 21.98 -2.53
C GLU A 260 18.34 22.32 -2.14
N THR A 261 17.41 22.29 -3.08
CA THR A 261 16.00 22.69 -2.89
C THR A 261 14.99 21.59 -3.17
N GLY A 262 15.45 20.35 -3.35
CA GLY A 262 14.62 19.22 -3.76
C GLY A 262 13.41 18.97 -2.85
N GLU A 263 13.61 19.05 -1.53
CA GLU A 263 12.53 18.88 -0.54
C GLU A 263 11.47 19.98 -0.63
N THR A 264 11.90 21.24 -0.78
CA THR A 264 11.00 22.40 -0.93
C THR A 264 10.21 22.30 -2.22
N GLY A 265 10.86 21.92 -3.33
CA GLY A 265 10.20 21.69 -4.62
C GLY A 265 9.17 20.57 -4.53
N LEU A 266 9.51 19.46 -3.86
CA LEU A 266 8.60 18.34 -3.65
C LEU A 266 7.40 18.74 -2.79
N ALA A 267 7.62 19.49 -1.71
CA ALA A 267 6.55 19.99 -0.86
C ALA A 267 5.60 20.93 -1.63
N ARG A 268 6.14 21.78 -2.51
CA ARG A 268 5.38 22.66 -3.40
C ARG A 268 4.54 21.87 -4.40
N LEU A 269 5.14 20.91 -5.10
CA LEU A 269 4.41 20.02 -6.03
C LEU A 269 3.34 19.19 -5.31
N ASN A 270 3.64 18.66 -4.13
CA ASN A 270 2.68 17.91 -3.33
C ASN A 270 1.48 18.78 -2.89
N ARG A 271 1.72 20.03 -2.50
CA ARG A 271 0.63 20.99 -2.20
C ARG A 271 -0.27 21.20 -3.42
N LEU A 272 0.32 21.46 -4.59
CA LEU A 272 -0.43 21.67 -5.84
C LEU A 272 -1.16 20.40 -6.30
N ALA A 273 -0.57 19.22 -6.12
CA ALA A 273 -1.19 17.95 -6.42
C ALA A 273 -2.43 17.70 -5.55
N ILE A 274 -2.35 17.97 -4.24
CA ILE A 274 -3.51 17.87 -3.34
C ILE A 274 -4.63 18.82 -3.79
N LEU A 275 -4.30 20.07 -4.11
CA LEU A 275 -5.28 21.02 -4.65
C LEU A 275 -5.90 20.51 -5.96
N GLY A 276 -5.07 20.01 -6.89
CA GLY A 276 -5.54 19.44 -8.15
C GLY A 276 -6.55 18.31 -7.94
N ARG A 277 -6.27 17.38 -7.02
CA ARG A 277 -7.20 16.30 -6.67
C ARG A 277 -8.48 16.82 -6.01
N ILE A 278 -8.37 17.77 -5.08
CA ILE A 278 -9.54 18.42 -4.46
C ILE A 278 -10.45 19.04 -5.52
N PHE A 279 -9.90 19.87 -6.41
CA PHE A 279 -10.72 20.49 -7.46
C PHE A 279 -11.23 19.45 -8.48
N SER A 280 -10.49 18.38 -8.76
CA SER A 280 -10.99 17.28 -9.60
C SER A 280 -12.17 16.57 -8.97
N MET A 281 -12.18 16.37 -7.65
CA MET A 281 -13.33 15.81 -6.94
C MET A 281 -14.51 16.78 -6.96
N LEU A 282 -14.27 18.08 -6.79
CA LEU A 282 -15.34 19.09 -6.82
C LEU A 282 -16.04 19.19 -8.17
N ASP A 283 -15.34 18.96 -9.29
CA ASP A 283 -15.97 18.88 -10.61
C ASP A 283 -16.98 17.74 -10.73
N ALA A 284 -16.71 16.60 -10.09
CA ALA A 284 -17.68 15.50 -10.02
C ALA A 284 -18.96 15.89 -9.24
N PHE A 285 -18.88 16.92 -8.39
CA PHE A 285 -20.00 17.47 -7.63
C PHE A 285 -20.53 18.81 -8.18
N ALA A 286 -20.10 19.24 -9.36
CA ALA A 286 -20.48 20.54 -9.95
C ALA A 286 -21.98 20.90 -9.93
N PRO A 287 -22.97 19.98 -10.02
CA PRO A 287 -24.38 20.36 -9.89
C PRO A 287 -24.80 20.78 -8.46
N ASP A 288 -24.01 20.50 -7.42
CA ASP A 288 -24.32 20.84 -6.03
C ASP A 288 -23.86 22.28 -5.69
N PRO A 289 -24.75 23.15 -5.17
CA PRO A 289 -24.40 24.52 -4.81
C PRO A 289 -23.39 24.61 -3.65
N GLY A 290 -23.41 23.67 -2.70
CA GLY A 290 -22.44 23.59 -1.60
C GLY A 290 -21.03 23.26 -2.12
N ALA A 291 -20.92 22.36 -3.10
CA ALA A 291 -19.65 22.07 -3.75
C ALA A 291 -19.05 23.32 -4.45
N LYS A 292 -19.89 24.13 -5.11
CA LYS A 292 -19.45 25.42 -5.69
C LYS A 292 -19.03 26.44 -4.63
N GLN A 293 -19.69 26.45 -3.46
CA GLN A 293 -19.31 27.32 -2.36
C GLN A 293 -17.95 26.90 -1.78
N LEU A 294 -17.72 25.60 -1.59
CA LEU A 294 -16.44 25.04 -1.19
C LEU A 294 -15.34 25.35 -2.22
N GLU A 295 -15.62 25.21 -3.52
CA GLU A 295 -14.71 25.58 -4.60
C GLU A 295 -14.29 27.06 -4.51
N ARG A 296 -15.25 27.97 -4.30
CA ARG A 296 -14.97 29.41 -4.12
C ARG A 296 -14.15 29.69 -2.87
N ALA A 297 -14.49 29.05 -1.75
CA ALA A 297 -13.76 29.20 -0.48
C ALA A 297 -12.31 28.73 -0.62
N LEU A 298 -12.09 27.59 -1.29
CA LEU A 298 -10.76 27.08 -1.60
C LEU A 298 -9.99 28.02 -2.53
N ALA A 299 -10.61 28.48 -3.63
CA ALA A 299 -9.97 29.42 -4.54
C ALA A 299 -9.54 30.72 -3.82
N ALA A 300 -10.40 31.26 -2.95
CA ALA A 300 -10.08 32.43 -2.13
C ALA A 300 -8.94 32.16 -1.15
N ARG A 301 -8.96 31.05 -0.40
CA ARG A 301 -7.85 30.69 0.50
C ARG A 301 -6.53 30.57 -0.25
N VAL A 302 -6.56 29.96 -1.42
CA VAL A 302 -5.36 29.74 -2.21
C VAL A 302 -4.76 31.06 -2.70
N GLU A 303 -5.57 32.08 -2.95
CA GLU A 303 -5.09 33.43 -3.27
C GLU A 303 -4.21 34.03 -2.16
N PHE A 304 -4.50 33.71 -0.90
CA PHE A 304 -3.78 34.21 0.27
C PHE A 304 -2.81 33.21 0.89
N MET A 305 -2.63 32.02 0.32
CA MET A 305 -1.65 31.07 0.83
C MET A 305 -0.21 31.57 0.66
N PRO A 306 0.67 31.34 1.64
CA PRO A 306 2.08 31.73 1.53
C PRO A 306 2.76 30.97 0.38
N ASP A 307 3.71 31.63 -0.28
CA ASP A 307 4.46 31.05 -1.39
C ASP A 307 5.33 29.85 -0.92
N GLU A 308 5.68 29.76 0.36
CA GLU A 308 6.39 28.62 0.95
C GLU A 308 5.42 27.55 1.49
N PRO A 309 5.68 26.26 1.24
CA PRO A 309 4.81 25.17 1.70
C PRO A 309 5.00 24.91 3.20
N GLU A 310 4.10 25.45 4.01
CA GLU A 310 4.05 25.13 5.45
C GLU A 310 3.38 23.78 5.73
N ALA A 311 3.93 22.99 6.66
CA ALA A 311 3.42 21.67 7.02
C ALA A 311 1.95 21.69 7.48
N GLY A 312 1.55 22.73 8.23
CA GLY A 312 0.16 22.90 8.69
C GLY A 312 -0.83 23.10 7.54
N ASN A 313 -0.44 23.85 6.51
CA ASN A 313 -1.28 24.07 5.32
C ASN A 313 -1.47 22.77 4.52
N ILE A 314 -0.40 21.99 4.33
CA ILE A 314 -0.47 20.69 3.67
C ILE A 314 -1.36 19.72 4.46
N ALA A 315 -1.23 19.67 5.77
CA ALA A 315 -2.04 18.80 6.63
C ALA A 315 -3.54 19.18 6.57
N GLY A 316 -3.86 20.47 6.57
CA GLY A 316 -5.24 20.96 6.42
C GLY A 316 -5.84 20.59 5.07
N LEU A 317 -5.10 20.78 3.97
CA LEU A 317 -5.54 20.38 2.62
C LEU A 317 -5.74 18.87 2.51
N ARG A 318 -4.86 18.04 3.09
CA ARG A 318 -5.02 16.58 3.11
C ARG A 318 -6.27 16.13 3.86
N ARG A 319 -6.63 16.83 4.94
CA ARG A 319 -7.87 16.52 5.68
C ARG A 319 -9.11 16.84 4.85
N LEU A 320 -9.12 17.98 4.15
CA LEU A 320 -10.18 18.34 3.21
C LEU A 320 -10.29 17.32 2.07
N GLU A 321 -9.15 16.92 1.49
CA GLU A 321 -9.07 15.88 0.47
C GLU A 321 -9.69 14.56 0.97
N GLN A 322 -9.32 14.11 2.17
CA GLN A 322 -9.87 12.89 2.77
C GLN A 322 -11.40 12.96 2.96
N TRP A 323 -11.92 14.09 3.44
CA TRP A 323 -13.36 14.27 3.61
C TRP A 323 -14.11 14.38 2.28
N LEU A 324 -13.49 14.93 1.24
CA LEU A 324 -14.06 14.97 -0.11
C LEU A 324 -14.05 13.59 -0.78
N ASP A 325 -13.00 12.80 -0.56
CA ASP A 325 -12.94 11.42 -1.02
C ASP A 325 -14.08 10.59 -0.39
N GLN A 326 -14.31 10.76 0.91
CA GLN A 326 -15.48 10.20 1.60
C GLN A 326 -16.80 10.69 0.99
N ALA A 327 -16.92 12.00 0.70
CA ALA A 327 -18.09 12.54 0.01
C ALA A 327 -18.30 11.92 -1.39
N SER A 328 -17.22 11.50 -2.05
CA SER A 328 -17.25 10.87 -3.38
C SER A 328 -17.71 9.43 -3.36
N ALA A 329 -17.62 8.76 -2.21
CA ALA A 329 -18.22 7.43 -2.00
C ALA A 329 -19.73 7.44 -2.29
N ARG A 330 -20.39 8.61 -2.25
CA ARG A 330 -21.77 8.75 -2.68
C ARG A 330 -21.97 8.46 -4.19
N GLY A 331 -21.01 8.83 -5.04
CA GLY A 331 -21.07 8.55 -6.48
C GLY A 331 -21.10 7.05 -6.78
N ALA A 332 -20.54 6.24 -5.87
CA ALA A 332 -20.59 4.78 -5.88
C ALA A 332 -21.82 4.20 -5.15
N LEU A 333 -22.82 5.03 -4.81
CA LEU A 333 -24.01 4.56 -4.10
C LEU A 333 -24.69 3.43 -4.85
N ILE A 334 -25.26 2.56 -4.02
CA ILE A 334 -26.02 1.37 -4.37
C ILE A 334 -27.04 1.69 -5.45
N ASP A 335 -26.92 0.98 -6.58
CA ASP A 335 -27.98 0.92 -7.57
C ASP A 335 -29.20 0.26 -6.89
N GLU A 336 -30.28 1.01 -6.71
CA GLU A 336 -31.53 0.55 -6.10
C GLU A 336 -32.02 -0.78 -6.75
N LYS A 337 -31.68 -1.00 -8.02
CA LYS A 337 -32.04 -2.23 -8.74
C LYS A 337 -31.29 -3.47 -8.25
N LYS A 338 -30.09 -3.30 -7.69
CA LYS A 338 -29.25 -4.35 -7.08
C LYS A 338 -29.66 -4.69 -5.65
N VAL A 339 -30.72 -4.06 -5.14
CA VAL A 339 -31.25 -4.31 -3.81
C VAL A 339 -32.61 -4.99 -3.92
N VAL A 340 -32.86 -5.95 -3.01
CA VAL A 340 -34.15 -6.61 -2.83
C VAL A 340 -35.26 -5.57 -2.70
N ARG A 341 -36.40 -5.85 -3.36
CA ARG A 341 -37.54 -4.92 -3.47
C ARG A 341 -37.99 -4.35 -2.13
N GLN A 342 -37.87 -5.13 -1.06
CA GLN A 342 -38.30 -4.81 0.29
C GLN A 342 -37.46 -3.71 0.96
N LEU A 343 -36.18 -3.59 0.60
CA LEU A 343 -35.26 -2.59 1.15
C LEU A 343 -35.21 -1.29 0.34
N ARG A 344 -35.71 -1.29 -0.90
CA ARG A 344 -35.73 -0.11 -1.78
C ARG A 344 -36.34 1.16 -1.15
N PRO A 345 -37.44 1.10 -0.35
CA PRO A 345 -37.96 2.28 0.32
C PRO A 345 -36.95 2.91 1.30
N ALA A 346 -36.22 2.10 2.06
CA ALA A 346 -35.17 2.59 2.96
C ALA A 346 -33.99 3.16 2.17
N VAL A 347 -33.53 2.47 1.13
CA VAL A 347 -32.44 2.94 0.28
C VAL A 347 -32.76 4.32 -0.31
N ARG A 348 -33.97 4.52 -0.84
CA ARG A 348 -34.40 5.85 -1.34
C ARG A 348 -34.38 6.91 -0.23
N SER A 349 -34.99 6.61 0.91
CA SER A 349 -35.05 7.56 2.03
C SER A 349 -33.66 7.89 2.59
N LEU A 350 -32.74 6.93 2.64
CA LEU A 350 -31.37 7.11 3.11
C LEU A 350 -30.49 7.78 2.05
N ALA A 351 -30.69 7.52 0.76
CA ALA A 351 -30.01 8.23 -0.31
C ALA A 351 -30.41 9.72 -0.31
N ASP A 352 -31.68 10.03 -0.06
CA ASP A 352 -32.17 11.41 0.12
C ASP A 352 -31.56 12.06 1.38
N LEU A 353 -31.44 11.30 2.48
CA LEU A 353 -30.80 11.78 3.71
C LEU A 353 -29.31 12.05 3.48
N ALA A 354 -28.60 11.09 2.89
CA ALA A 354 -27.19 11.20 2.52
C ALA A 354 -26.94 12.42 1.61
N LYS A 355 -27.83 12.67 0.63
CA LYS A 355 -27.79 13.86 -0.22
C LYS A 355 -27.88 15.15 0.60
N ARG A 356 -28.81 15.25 1.54
CA ARG A 356 -28.96 16.43 2.40
C ARG A 356 -27.73 16.64 3.28
N THR A 357 -27.27 15.58 3.94
CA THR A 357 -26.08 15.64 4.81
C THR A 357 -24.80 15.89 4.02
N GLN A 358 -24.75 15.53 2.73
CA GLN A 358 -23.63 15.89 1.85
C GLN A 358 -23.59 17.39 1.58
N SER A 359 -24.73 18.02 1.32
CA SER A 359 -24.77 19.48 1.15
C SER A 359 -24.36 20.19 2.44
N GLU A 360 -24.84 19.73 3.61
CA GLU A 360 -24.41 20.24 4.93
C GLU A 360 -22.91 20.02 5.20
N LEU A 361 -22.38 18.87 4.75
CA LEU A 361 -20.95 18.60 4.78
C LEU A 361 -20.19 19.61 3.91
N PHE A 362 -20.61 19.86 2.67
CA PHE A 362 -19.94 20.85 1.81
C PHE A 362 -19.95 22.25 2.41
N ASP A 363 -21.05 22.68 3.04
CA ASP A 363 -21.12 23.97 3.74
C ASP A 363 -20.13 24.02 4.91
N SER A 364 -19.97 22.92 5.63
CA SER A 364 -19.01 22.79 6.74
C SER A 364 -17.57 22.75 6.24
N LEU A 365 -17.31 22.04 5.14
CA LEU A 365 -16.00 22.00 4.50
C LEU A 365 -15.63 23.36 3.91
N ALA A 366 -16.58 24.15 3.42
CA ALA A 366 -16.33 25.51 2.92
C ALA A 366 -15.85 26.44 4.05
N ARG A 367 -16.33 26.24 5.28
CA ARG A 367 -15.82 26.93 6.47
C ARG A 367 -14.38 26.52 6.76
N VAL A 368 -14.08 25.22 6.78
CA VAL A 368 -12.70 24.72 6.98
C VAL A 368 -11.74 25.15 5.85
N ALA A 369 -12.24 25.23 4.64
CA ALA A 369 -11.50 25.75 3.50
C ALA A 369 -11.19 27.24 3.68
N SER A 370 -12.03 28.02 4.37
CA SER A 370 -11.76 29.43 4.68
C SER A 370 -10.81 29.58 5.88
N ASP A 371 -11.04 28.82 6.95
CA ASP A 371 -10.19 28.78 8.14
C ASP A 371 -9.84 27.32 8.52
N PRO A 372 -8.58 26.88 8.36
CA PRO A 372 -8.18 25.52 8.73
C PRO A 372 -8.32 25.20 10.24
N GLN A 373 -8.42 26.19 11.13
CA GLN A 373 -8.62 25.93 12.56
C GLN A 373 -10.00 25.34 12.85
N ASP A 374 -11.00 25.61 11.99
CA ASP A 374 -12.34 25.05 12.09
C ASP A 374 -12.38 23.54 11.83
N ALA A 375 -11.28 22.94 11.37
CA ALA A 375 -11.19 21.50 11.17
C ALA A 375 -11.34 20.69 12.48
N GLY A 376 -11.16 21.32 13.63
CA GLY A 376 -11.42 20.73 14.95
C GLY A 376 -12.79 21.08 15.53
N ASP A 377 -13.60 21.87 14.83
CA ASP A 377 -14.91 22.30 15.30
C ASP A 377 -15.85 21.09 15.46
N PRO A 378 -16.53 20.95 16.62
CA PRO A 378 -17.47 19.86 16.85
C PRO A 378 -18.59 19.78 15.80
N GLY A 379 -19.02 20.91 15.23
CA GLY A 379 -20.03 20.97 14.18
C GLY A 379 -19.55 20.37 12.86
N VAL A 380 -18.31 20.69 12.45
CA VAL A 380 -17.70 20.08 11.25
C VAL A 380 -17.58 18.57 11.42
N MET A 381 -17.06 18.12 12.56
CA MET A 381 -16.91 16.69 12.84
C MET A 381 -18.27 15.98 12.91
N ALA A 382 -19.31 16.64 13.45
CA ALA A 382 -20.67 16.10 13.44
C ALA A 382 -21.21 15.93 12.01
N SER A 383 -20.98 16.90 11.10
CA SER A 383 -21.40 16.77 9.70
C SER A 383 -20.66 15.65 8.96
N VAL A 384 -19.34 15.51 9.17
CA VAL A 384 -18.54 14.41 8.60
C VAL A 384 -19.04 13.05 9.10
N ASN A 385 -19.24 12.92 10.42
CA ASN A 385 -19.72 11.68 11.02
C ASN A 385 -21.12 11.33 10.56
N LEU A 386 -22.03 12.30 10.53
CA LEU A 386 -23.41 12.09 10.10
C LEU A 386 -23.48 11.63 8.63
N PHE A 387 -22.72 12.25 7.74
CA PHE A 387 -22.64 11.82 6.35
C PHE A 387 -22.04 10.41 6.23
N SER A 388 -20.95 10.13 6.94
CA SER A 388 -20.29 8.82 6.95
C SER A 388 -21.23 7.72 7.46
N GLU A 389 -21.95 7.97 8.55
CA GLU A 389 -22.95 7.03 9.10
C GLU A 389 -24.06 6.70 8.10
N ASN A 390 -24.49 7.66 7.29
CA ASN A 390 -25.51 7.45 6.27
C ASN A 390 -24.97 6.59 5.11
N ILE A 391 -23.72 6.80 4.68
CA ILE A 391 -23.07 5.99 3.66
C ILE A 391 -22.84 4.55 4.16
N GLU A 392 -22.36 4.39 5.39
CA GLU A 392 -22.19 3.08 6.02
C GLU A 392 -23.51 2.33 6.14
N LEU A 393 -24.59 3.02 6.51
CA LEU A 393 -25.91 2.41 6.57
C LEU A 393 -26.39 1.97 5.19
N LEU A 394 -26.12 2.74 4.14
CA LEU A 394 -26.41 2.33 2.76
C LEU A 394 -25.62 1.06 2.42
N ARG A 395 -24.29 1.05 2.60
CA ARG A 395 -23.43 -0.14 2.39
C ARG A 395 -23.95 -1.37 3.14
N LEU A 396 -24.38 -1.19 4.38
CA LEU A 396 -24.97 -2.24 5.20
C LEU A 396 -26.26 -2.81 4.60
N LEU A 397 -27.12 -1.96 4.02
CA LEU A 397 -28.32 -2.43 3.33
C LEU A 397 -28.01 -3.24 2.07
N GLN A 398 -26.95 -2.92 1.34
CA GLN A 398 -26.51 -3.77 0.22
C GLN A 398 -26.06 -5.12 0.74
N ARG A 399 -25.20 -5.16 1.76
CA ARG A 399 -24.75 -6.44 2.36
C ARG A 399 -25.92 -7.28 2.85
N ALA A 400 -26.89 -6.67 3.51
CA ALA A 400 -28.10 -7.36 3.96
C ALA A 400 -28.95 -7.84 2.78
N SER A 401 -28.99 -7.08 1.68
CA SER A 401 -29.66 -7.50 0.44
C SER A 401 -28.97 -8.70 -0.19
N ASP A 402 -27.64 -8.68 -0.29
CA ASP A 402 -26.84 -9.76 -0.87
C ASP A 402 -27.00 -11.05 -0.06
N ALA A 403 -27.06 -10.94 1.28
CA ALA A 403 -27.36 -12.07 2.16
C ALA A 403 -28.79 -12.63 1.98
N ILE A 404 -29.74 -11.83 1.49
CA ILE A 404 -31.12 -12.28 1.20
C ILE A 404 -31.22 -12.85 -0.22
N GLU A 405 -30.52 -12.26 -1.19
CA GLU A 405 -30.44 -12.71 -2.57
C GLU A 405 -29.39 -13.83 -2.70
N GLU A 406 -29.78 -15.07 -2.37
CA GLU A 406 -28.98 -16.23 -2.77
C GLU A 406 -28.83 -16.27 -4.31
N PRO A 407 -27.60 -16.22 -4.86
CA PRO A 407 -27.39 -16.26 -6.29
C PRO A 407 -27.85 -17.60 -6.86
N GLY A 408 -28.95 -17.60 -7.62
CA GLY A 408 -29.37 -18.75 -8.44
C GLY A 408 -30.44 -19.65 -7.84
N SER A 409 -30.93 -19.44 -6.61
CA SER A 409 -32.03 -20.25 -6.08
C SER A 409 -33.38 -19.73 -6.60
N GLY A 410 -33.85 -20.32 -7.71
CA GLY A 410 -35.28 -20.38 -8.04
C GLY A 410 -36.09 -21.19 -7.04
N ASP A 411 -35.49 -21.54 -5.90
CA ASP A 411 -35.95 -22.49 -4.93
C ASP A 411 -36.94 -21.84 -3.96
N ALA A 412 -38.14 -22.42 -3.86
CA ALA A 412 -39.23 -21.87 -3.06
C ALA A 412 -38.86 -21.83 -1.57
N VAL A 413 -38.02 -22.78 -1.12
CA VAL A 413 -37.58 -22.93 0.27
C VAL A 413 -36.68 -21.77 0.71
N ALA A 414 -35.73 -21.36 -0.13
CA ALA A 414 -34.86 -20.20 0.16
C ALA A 414 -35.66 -18.91 0.31
N ARG A 415 -36.67 -18.71 -0.56
CA ARG A 415 -37.59 -17.56 -0.47
C ARG A 415 -38.45 -17.61 0.79
N GLU A 416 -38.92 -18.78 1.18
CA GLU A 416 -39.71 -18.96 2.40
C GLU A 416 -38.87 -18.70 3.67
N ASN A 417 -37.61 -19.14 3.68
CA ASN A 417 -36.65 -18.89 4.75
C ASN A 417 -36.27 -17.41 4.90
N ALA A 418 -36.17 -16.67 3.79
CA ALA A 418 -35.84 -15.25 3.80
C ALA A 418 -37.03 -14.35 4.13
N LYS A 419 -38.26 -14.85 3.96
CA LYS A 419 -39.51 -14.08 4.10
C LYS A 419 -39.60 -13.31 5.43
N PRO A 420 -39.34 -13.91 6.61
CA PRO A 420 -39.43 -13.20 7.89
C PRO A 420 -38.55 -11.94 7.96
N PHE A 421 -37.32 -12.03 7.42
CA PHE A 421 -36.40 -10.89 7.37
C PHE A 421 -36.90 -9.83 6.39
N THR A 422 -37.33 -10.25 5.19
CA THR A 422 -37.81 -9.31 4.19
C THR A 422 -39.05 -8.55 4.64
N ASP A 423 -39.97 -9.19 5.38
CA ASP A 423 -41.18 -8.56 5.90
C ASP A 423 -40.85 -7.57 7.04
N ALA A 424 -39.96 -7.97 7.97
CA ALA A 424 -39.49 -7.10 9.05
C ALA A 424 -38.71 -5.88 8.51
N LEU A 425 -37.78 -6.12 7.59
CA LEU A 425 -37.01 -5.06 6.92
C LEU A 425 -37.91 -4.13 6.10
N LEU A 426 -38.91 -4.65 5.38
CA LEU A 426 -39.88 -3.82 4.65
C LEU A 426 -40.65 -2.90 5.59
N LYS A 427 -41.08 -3.41 6.76
CA LYS A 427 -41.80 -2.61 7.74
C LYS A 427 -40.92 -1.49 8.29
N ILE A 428 -39.72 -1.83 8.75
CA ILE A 428 -38.76 -0.83 9.27
C ILE A 428 -38.42 0.19 8.18
N SER A 429 -38.24 -0.27 6.93
CA SER A 429 -37.97 0.60 5.78
C SER A 429 -39.08 1.61 5.52
N LYS A 430 -40.35 1.23 5.73
CA LYS A 430 -41.48 2.17 5.66
C LYS A 430 -41.46 3.17 6.80
N ASP A 431 -41.07 2.77 8.02
CA ASP A 431 -40.95 3.68 9.15
C ASP A 431 -39.74 4.64 9.03
N VAL A 432 -38.67 4.26 8.31
CA VAL A 432 -37.55 5.17 7.99
C VAL A 432 -37.99 6.34 7.09
N ALA A 433 -38.94 6.09 6.19
CA ALA A 433 -39.52 7.13 5.35
C ALA A 433 -40.39 8.14 6.15
N ASP A 434 -40.91 7.74 7.32
CA ASP A 434 -41.69 8.62 8.21
C ASP A 434 -40.76 9.45 9.10
N VAL A 435 -40.74 10.77 8.89
CA VAL A 435 -39.91 11.74 9.64
C VAL A 435 -40.05 11.58 11.16
N ARG A 436 -41.25 11.24 11.68
CA ARG A 436 -41.50 11.16 13.13
C ARG A 436 -40.93 9.89 13.77
N LYS A 437 -40.69 8.85 12.98
CA LYS A 437 -40.21 7.54 13.43
C LYS A 437 -38.79 7.24 12.95
N ARG A 438 -38.27 8.05 12.03
CA ARG A 438 -37.03 7.82 11.30
C ARG A 438 -35.87 7.41 12.19
N ASP A 439 -35.56 8.16 13.25
CA ASP A 439 -34.37 7.89 14.06
C ASP A 439 -34.44 6.53 14.76
N ARG A 440 -35.61 6.20 15.31
CA ARG A 440 -35.87 4.89 15.91
C ARG A 440 -35.85 3.77 14.87
N ALA A 441 -36.40 4.03 13.68
CA ALA A 441 -36.42 3.08 12.57
C ALA A 441 -35.02 2.84 12.00
N ILE A 442 -34.16 3.86 11.91
CA ILE A 442 -32.75 3.75 11.50
C ILE A 442 -31.99 2.85 12.47
N ALA A 443 -32.15 3.03 13.79
CA ALA A 443 -31.52 2.17 14.78
C ALA A 443 -31.96 0.70 14.63
N GLY A 444 -33.27 0.47 14.45
CA GLY A 444 -33.81 -0.87 14.19
C GLY A 444 -33.31 -1.47 12.86
N LEU A 445 -33.21 -0.64 11.81
CA LEU A 445 -32.77 -1.04 10.48
C LEU A 445 -31.29 -1.42 10.51
N ARG A 446 -30.43 -0.57 11.07
CA ARG A 446 -28.99 -0.80 11.24
C ARG A 446 -28.75 -2.13 11.95
N ARG A 447 -29.48 -2.37 13.03
CA ARG A 447 -29.37 -3.61 13.79
C ARG A 447 -29.79 -4.84 13.00
N LEU A 448 -31.00 -4.85 12.44
CA LEU A 448 -31.52 -6.02 11.73
C LEU A 448 -30.74 -6.28 10.44
N ALA A 449 -30.33 -5.24 9.71
CA ALA A 449 -29.51 -5.37 8.51
C ALA A 449 -28.12 -5.95 8.84
N ALA A 450 -27.48 -5.53 9.94
CA ALA A 450 -26.25 -6.16 10.41
C ALA A 450 -26.46 -7.64 10.76
N ASP A 451 -27.51 -7.96 11.52
CA ASP A 451 -27.79 -9.36 11.86
C ASP A 451 -28.07 -10.23 10.62
N VAL A 452 -28.80 -9.71 9.63
CA VAL A 452 -29.02 -10.41 8.37
C VAL A 452 -27.73 -10.57 7.57
N ALA A 453 -26.91 -9.52 7.47
CA ALA A 453 -25.65 -9.56 6.74
C ALA A 453 -24.61 -10.50 7.37
N ASP A 454 -24.59 -10.61 8.71
CA ASP A 454 -23.54 -11.30 9.45
C ASP A 454 -23.94 -12.70 9.96
N LEU A 455 -25.24 -13.00 10.11
CA LEU A 455 -25.72 -14.26 10.73
C LEU A 455 -26.40 -15.23 9.75
N GLN A 456 -26.73 -14.76 8.54
CA GLN A 456 -27.30 -15.63 7.52
C GLN A 456 -26.27 -16.67 7.04
N GLU A 457 -24.99 -16.29 7.00
CA GLU A 457 -23.85 -17.16 6.75
C GLU A 457 -22.72 -16.81 7.73
N LEU A 458 -22.30 -17.76 8.55
CA LEU A 458 -21.27 -17.54 9.56
C LEU A 458 -19.87 -17.73 8.96
N PRO A 459 -18.84 -17.07 9.49
CA PRO A 459 -17.45 -17.31 9.09
C PRO A 459 -17.11 -18.81 9.17
N GLY A 460 -16.51 -19.37 8.11
CA GLY A 460 -16.12 -20.77 8.08
C GLY A 460 -17.27 -21.78 7.98
N GLU A 461 -18.54 -21.36 7.89
CA GLU A 461 -19.68 -22.27 7.76
C GLU A 461 -19.62 -23.10 6.47
N GLN A 462 -19.23 -22.51 5.34
CA GLN A 462 -19.00 -23.27 4.10
C GLN A 462 -17.89 -24.31 4.26
N SER A 463 -16.82 -23.98 5.00
CA SER A 463 -15.74 -24.93 5.30
C SER A 463 -16.24 -26.08 6.17
N LEU A 464 -17.13 -25.82 7.13
CA LEU A 464 -17.80 -26.88 7.90
C LEU A 464 -18.67 -27.76 7.00
N ALA A 465 -19.53 -27.15 6.18
CA ALA A 465 -20.47 -27.86 5.31
C ALA A 465 -19.77 -28.69 4.23
N SER A 466 -18.68 -28.18 3.68
CA SER A 466 -17.85 -28.87 2.67
C SER A 466 -16.86 -29.87 3.24
N LYS A 467 -16.81 -30.01 4.59
CA LYS A 467 -15.87 -30.89 5.29
C LYS A 467 -14.41 -30.56 4.98
N ASP A 468 -14.07 -29.27 5.08
CA ASP A 468 -12.69 -28.81 4.92
C ASP A 468 -11.77 -29.57 5.91
N PRO A 469 -10.71 -30.24 5.43
CA PRO A 469 -9.81 -31.03 6.27
C PRO A 469 -9.20 -30.24 7.43
N SER A 470 -8.99 -28.93 7.25
CA SER A 470 -8.40 -28.04 8.26
C SER A 470 -9.38 -27.77 9.40
N MET A 471 -10.66 -27.58 9.07
CA MET A 471 -11.73 -27.46 10.07
C MET A 471 -12.02 -28.80 10.75
N GLU A 472 -12.02 -29.91 10.02
CA GLU A 472 -12.16 -31.25 10.63
C GLU A 472 -10.99 -31.59 11.56
N THR A 473 -9.77 -31.16 11.24
CA THR A 473 -8.62 -31.35 12.14
C THR A 473 -8.79 -30.57 13.44
N LEU A 474 -9.36 -29.36 13.36
CA LEU A 474 -9.55 -28.49 14.52
C LEU A 474 -10.73 -28.91 15.39
N LEU A 475 -11.88 -29.17 14.78
CA LEU A 475 -13.15 -29.38 15.46
C LEU A 475 -13.55 -30.86 15.58
N GLY A 476 -12.95 -31.73 14.76
CA GLY A 476 -13.23 -33.17 14.75
C GLY A 476 -14.70 -33.47 14.57
N ASP A 477 -15.21 -34.37 15.41
CA ASP A 477 -16.61 -34.82 15.38
C ASP A 477 -17.62 -33.69 15.69
N ARG A 478 -17.16 -32.53 16.19
CA ARG A 478 -18.03 -31.38 16.50
C ARG A 478 -18.49 -30.62 15.26
N CYS A 479 -17.87 -30.80 14.09
CA CYS A 479 -18.28 -30.13 12.86
C CYS A 479 -19.78 -30.34 12.55
N ALA A 480 -20.25 -31.59 12.63
CA ALA A 480 -21.64 -31.93 12.35
C ALA A 480 -22.60 -31.36 13.40
N ALA A 481 -22.28 -31.51 14.69
CA ALA A 481 -23.08 -30.99 15.78
C ALA A 481 -23.18 -29.45 15.75
N LEU A 482 -22.10 -28.78 15.35
CA LEU A 482 -22.07 -27.32 15.23
C LEU A 482 -22.92 -26.82 14.06
N LEU A 483 -22.90 -27.51 12.92
CA LEU A 483 -23.80 -27.21 11.80
C LEU A 483 -25.28 -27.38 12.20
N GLU A 484 -25.63 -28.47 12.88
CA GLU A 484 -26.99 -28.68 13.39
C GLU A 484 -27.40 -27.59 14.39
N LEU A 485 -26.49 -27.17 15.26
CA LEU A 485 -26.71 -26.05 16.18
C LEU A 485 -26.96 -24.75 15.42
N ILE A 486 -26.13 -24.41 14.43
CA ILE A 486 -26.28 -23.20 13.61
C ILE A 486 -27.63 -23.20 12.90
N GLU A 487 -28.01 -24.30 12.26
CA GLU A 487 -29.30 -24.42 11.56
C GLU A 487 -30.48 -24.26 12.53
N ARG A 488 -30.41 -24.91 13.70
CA ARG A 488 -31.45 -24.82 14.74
C ARG A 488 -31.62 -23.39 15.26
N GLU A 489 -30.52 -22.74 15.62
CA GLU A 489 -30.53 -21.36 16.13
C GLU A 489 -30.98 -20.37 15.04
N ARG A 490 -30.56 -20.56 13.78
CA ARG A 490 -30.99 -19.74 12.65
C ARG A 490 -32.48 -19.90 12.36
N ALA A 491 -33.02 -21.12 12.42
CA ALA A 491 -34.45 -21.38 12.27
C ALA A 491 -35.28 -20.77 13.41
N ALA A 492 -34.76 -20.78 14.64
CA ALA A 492 -35.42 -20.14 15.78
C ALA A 492 -35.37 -18.59 15.67
N TRP A 493 -34.23 -18.04 15.26
CA TRP A 493 -34.06 -16.61 15.01
C TRP A 493 -35.01 -16.10 13.90
N ARG A 494 -35.13 -16.83 12.78
CA ARG A 494 -36.11 -16.52 11.70
C ARG A 494 -37.54 -16.43 12.22
N ARG A 495 -37.96 -17.41 13.03
CA ARG A 495 -39.31 -17.43 13.64
C ARG A 495 -39.51 -16.26 14.60
N GLU A 496 -38.50 -15.93 15.40
CA GLU A 496 -38.53 -14.80 16.32
C GLU A 496 -38.68 -13.47 15.60
N VAL A 497 -37.90 -13.24 14.54
CA VAL A 497 -38.02 -12.04 13.69
C VAL A 497 -39.40 -11.94 13.06
N GLY A 498 -39.92 -13.05 12.52
CA GLY A 498 -41.26 -13.10 11.92
C GLY A 498 -42.38 -12.79 12.92
N ALA A 499 -42.30 -13.35 14.14
CA ALA A 499 -43.29 -13.10 15.18
C ALA A 499 -43.25 -11.66 15.72
N LYS A 500 -42.07 -11.02 15.72
CA LYS A 500 -41.83 -9.67 16.24
C LYS A 500 -41.84 -8.57 15.19
N ALA A 501 -42.38 -8.81 13.99
CA ALA A 501 -42.51 -7.83 12.92
C ALA A 501 -43.44 -6.62 13.27
N GLY A 502 -43.57 -6.23 14.54
CA GLY A 502 -44.25 -5.01 15.01
C GLY A 502 -43.94 -4.55 16.43
N ALA A 503 -43.05 -5.21 17.17
CA ALA A 503 -42.59 -4.75 18.49
C ALA A 503 -41.10 -4.37 18.41
N ALA A 504 -40.64 -3.52 19.33
CA ALA A 504 -39.21 -3.23 19.48
C ALA A 504 -38.42 -4.55 19.63
N PRO A 505 -37.18 -4.63 19.14
CA PRO A 505 -36.38 -5.87 19.15
C PRO A 505 -36.10 -6.26 20.60
N GLY A 506 -36.97 -7.10 21.15
CA GLY A 506 -36.99 -7.54 22.55
C GLY A 506 -36.90 -9.05 22.68
N GLY A 507 -36.36 -9.72 21.67
CA GLY A 507 -35.76 -11.02 21.92
C GLY A 507 -34.75 -11.31 20.83
N GLU A 508 -33.57 -11.48 21.35
CA GLU A 508 -32.32 -11.47 20.62
C GLU A 508 -31.56 -12.74 20.98
N GLY A 509 -32.20 -13.69 21.68
CA GLY A 509 -31.50 -14.81 22.28
C GLY A 509 -30.81 -15.64 21.20
N HIS A 510 -31.56 -16.02 20.18
CA HIS A 510 -31.00 -16.81 19.07
C HIS A 510 -30.00 -16.01 18.23
N ALA A 511 -30.23 -14.71 18.02
CA ALA A 511 -29.28 -13.83 17.33
C ALA A 511 -27.96 -13.66 18.12
N GLN A 512 -28.03 -13.48 19.44
CA GLN A 512 -26.86 -13.37 20.33
C GLN A 512 -26.08 -14.68 20.37
N LYS A 513 -26.77 -15.82 20.40
CA LYS A 513 -26.13 -17.15 20.35
C LYS A 513 -25.45 -17.38 19.00
N LEU A 514 -26.09 -17.01 17.89
CA LEU A 514 -25.46 -17.03 16.56
C LEU A 514 -24.25 -16.10 16.46
N ARG A 515 -24.31 -14.88 17.02
CA ARG A 515 -23.15 -13.98 17.11
C ARG A 515 -22.01 -14.60 17.92
N ALA A 516 -22.33 -15.24 19.04
CA ALA A 516 -21.34 -15.95 19.85
C ALA A 516 -20.64 -17.05 19.05
N ILE A 517 -21.42 -17.86 18.32
CA ILE A 517 -20.89 -18.89 17.42
C ILE A 517 -20.04 -18.27 16.31
N ALA A 518 -20.51 -17.19 15.68
CA ALA A 518 -19.80 -16.48 14.61
C ALA A 518 -18.44 -15.95 15.06
N ILE A 519 -18.37 -15.37 16.26
CA ILE A 519 -17.14 -14.86 16.88
C ILE A 519 -16.12 -16.00 17.06
N VAL A 520 -16.57 -17.14 17.58
CA VAL A 520 -15.68 -18.28 17.83
C VAL A 520 -15.27 -19.00 16.54
N LEU A 521 -16.16 -19.11 15.57
CA LEU A 521 -15.82 -19.62 14.24
C LEU A 521 -14.86 -18.69 13.49
N GLY A 522 -15.01 -17.37 13.64
CA GLY A 522 -14.03 -16.40 13.14
C GLY A 522 -12.64 -16.67 13.72
N LEU A 523 -12.55 -16.86 15.04
CA LEU A 523 -11.28 -17.23 15.69
C LEU A 523 -10.73 -18.56 15.19
N ALA A 524 -11.59 -19.55 14.94
CA ALA A 524 -11.19 -20.84 14.40
C ALA A 524 -10.58 -20.72 12.99
N VAL A 525 -11.21 -19.94 12.11
CA VAL A 525 -10.71 -19.63 10.77
C VAL A 525 -9.38 -18.88 10.85
N ASP A 526 -9.29 -17.85 11.70
CA ASP A 526 -8.06 -17.07 11.88
C ASP A 526 -6.91 -17.94 12.41
N ALA A 527 -7.19 -18.86 13.33
CA ALA A 527 -6.21 -19.80 13.87
C ALA A 527 -5.71 -20.78 12.80
N ILE A 528 -6.60 -21.32 11.96
CA ILE A 528 -6.25 -22.19 10.83
C ILE A 528 -5.36 -21.43 9.84
N GLU A 529 -5.75 -20.21 9.44
CA GLU A 529 -5.00 -19.39 8.50
C GLU A 529 -3.60 -19.06 9.06
N CYS A 530 -3.52 -18.61 10.31
CA CYS A 530 -2.24 -18.33 10.98
C CYS A 530 -1.36 -19.59 11.09
N GLY A 531 -1.96 -20.74 11.38
CA GLY A 531 -1.26 -22.03 11.42
C GLY A 531 -0.68 -22.43 10.06
N ALA A 532 -1.44 -22.22 8.98
CA ALA A 532 -0.99 -22.45 7.61
C ALA A 532 0.16 -21.50 7.24
N ILE A 533 0.01 -20.21 7.52
CA ILE A 533 1.06 -19.19 7.29
C ILE A 533 2.35 -19.55 8.03
N ALA A 534 2.25 -19.92 9.31
CA ALA A 534 3.40 -20.31 10.13
C ALA A 534 4.09 -21.59 9.63
N SER A 535 3.37 -22.44 8.90
CA SER A 535 3.88 -23.69 8.35
C SER A 535 4.43 -23.56 6.94
N ASP A 536 4.00 -22.55 6.19
CA ASP A 536 4.55 -22.26 4.86
C ASP A 536 5.94 -21.64 4.95
N SER A 537 6.92 -22.35 4.39
CA SER A 537 8.30 -21.89 4.30
C SER A 537 8.49 -20.65 3.41
N ASN A 538 7.58 -20.42 2.45
CA ASN A 538 7.62 -19.35 1.46
C ASN A 538 6.78 -18.12 1.83
N SER A 539 5.96 -18.17 2.87
CA SER A 539 5.12 -17.04 3.25
C SER A 539 5.99 -15.86 3.71
N SER A 540 5.81 -14.72 3.03
CA SER A 540 6.64 -13.52 3.15
C SER A 540 6.19 -12.56 4.27
N LEU A 541 5.14 -12.92 5.01
CA LEU A 541 4.62 -12.18 6.17
C LEU A 541 5.67 -12.01 7.29
N PHE A 542 6.73 -12.81 7.27
CA PHE A 542 7.70 -12.92 8.37
C PHE A 542 8.89 -11.97 8.31
N ARG A 543 8.99 -11.04 7.36
CA ARG A 543 10.15 -10.12 7.27
C ARG A 543 9.75 -8.74 6.76
N TRP A 544 9.09 -7.95 7.60
CA TRP A 544 8.64 -6.59 7.26
C TRP A 544 9.32 -5.58 8.21
N GLY A 545 9.76 -4.45 7.65
CA GLY A 545 10.75 -3.54 8.26
C GLY A 545 10.36 -3.01 9.65
N GLY A 546 10.85 -3.67 10.70
CA GLY A 546 10.78 -3.22 12.10
C GLY A 546 9.82 -3.97 13.01
N TRP A 547 9.09 -4.98 12.52
CA TRP A 547 8.26 -5.85 13.37
C TRP A 547 8.28 -7.27 12.81
N TRP A 548 8.67 -8.22 13.66
CA TRP A 548 8.85 -9.63 13.31
C TRP A 548 8.12 -10.47 14.34
N LEU A 549 7.15 -11.28 13.90
CA LEU A 549 6.60 -12.35 14.71
C LEU A 549 7.27 -13.66 14.28
N GLU A 550 7.92 -14.33 15.21
CA GLU A 550 8.55 -15.62 14.91
C GLU A 550 7.50 -16.66 14.49
N ARG A 551 7.82 -17.49 13.49
CA ARG A 551 6.94 -18.60 13.06
C ARG A 551 6.55 -19.51 14.23
N GLY A 552 7.50 -19.78 15.12
CA GLY A 552 7.27 -20.57 16.33
C GLY A 552 6.28 -19.88 17.28
N ALA A 553 6.38 -18.57 17.44
CA ALA A 553 5.46 -17.78 18.26
C ALA A 553 4.05 -17.74 17.66
N LEU A 554 3.92 -17.45 16.36
CA LEU A 554 2.63 -17.46 15.67
C LEU A 554 1.97 -18.85 15.70
N ARG A 555 2.75 -19.92 15.48
CA ARG A 555 2.25 -21.30 15.56
C ARG A 555 1.73 -21.65 16.96
N ARG A 556 2.43 -21.23 18.02
CA ARG A 556 1.96 -21.43 19.40
C ARG A 556 0.65 -20.70 19.64
N GLN A 557 0.59 -19.40 19.31
CA GLN A 557 -0.61 -18.59 19.47
C GLN A 557 -1.81 -19.15 18.67
N ALA A 558 -1.59 -19.60 17.43
CA ALA A 558 -2.62 -20.26 16.63
C ALA A 558 -3.08 -21.58 17.27
N SER A 559 -2.16 -22.37 17.83
CA SER A 559 -2.48 -23.62 18.54
C SER A 559 -3.25 -23.36 19.84
N ASP A 560 -2.92 -22.31 20.58
CA ASP A 560 -3.59 -21.94 21.82
C ASP A 560 -5.02 -21.45 21.52
N ALA A 561 -5.18 -20.60 20.50
CA ALA A 561 -6.48 -20.17 19.99
C ALA A 561 -7.35 -21.37 19.56
N ALA A 562 -6.77 -22.30 18.81
CA ALA A 562 -7.42 -23.54 18.41
C ALA A 562 -7.90 -24.38 19.61
N GLY A 563 -7.09 -24.50 20.65
CA GLY A 563 -7.44 -25.23 21.87
C GLY A 563 -8.58 -24.58 22.66
N ASP A 564 -8.63 -23.25 22.67
CA ASP A 564 -9.67 -22.51 23.38
C ASP A 564 -10.99 -22.43 22.62
N VAL A 565 -10.98 -22.47 21.27
CA VAL A 565 -12.19 -22.55 20.44
C VAL A 565 -13.12 -23.67 20.93
N LEU A 566 -12.60 -24.87 21.19
CA LEU A 566 -13.40 -26.00 21.66
C LEU A 566 -14.03 -25.75 23.03
N LYS A 567 -13.26 -25.20 23.97
CA LYS A 567 -13.76 -24.89 25.32
C LYS A 567 -14.88 -23.85 25.27
N VAL A 568 -14.69 -22.80 24.47
CA VAL A 568 -15.65 -21.71 24.35
C VAL A 568 -16.92 -22.20 23.63
N LEU A 569 -16.81 -23.11 22.65
CA LEU A 569 -17.98 -23.73 22.02
C LEU A 569 -18.81 -24.54 23.03
N ASP A 570 -18.18 -25.33 23.90
CA ASP A 570 -18.88 -26.07 24.96
C ASP A 570 -19.60 -25.12 25.93
N GLU A 571 -18.98 -24.00 26.30
CA GLU A 571 -19.60 -22.95 27.11
C GLU A 571 -20.80 -22.30 26.39
N ILE A 572 -20.67 -21.98 25.10
CA ILE A 572 -21.74 -21.38 24.28
C ILE A 572 -22.93 -22.32 24.15
N GLU A 573 -22.68 -23.61 23.95
CA GLU A 573 -23.74 -24.61 23.78
C GLU A 573 -24.61 -24.70 25.04
N ALA A 574 -23.98 -24.78 26.22
CA ALA A 574 -24.63 -24.89 27.52
C ALA A 574 -25.22 -23.58 28.06
N ALA A 575 -24.69 -22.43 27.63
CA ALA A 575 -25.09 -21.13 28.15
C ALA A 575 -26.43 -20.62 27.58
N ASP A 576 -27.09 -19.78 28.37
CA ASP A 576 -28.11 -18.88 27.86
C ASP A 576 -27.49 -17.89 26.83
N PRO A 577 -28.29 -17.27 25.97
CA PRO A 577 -27.79 -16.38 24.92
C PRO A 577 -26.84 -15.25 25.36
N ALA A 578 -27.12 -14.60 26.48
CA ALA A 578 -26.33 -13.46 26.94
C ALA A 578 -24.99 -13.94 27.52
N ALA A 579 -25.03 -15.04 28.28
CA ALA A 579 -23.84 -15.70 28.80
C ALA A 579 -22.98 -16.29 27.67
N ALA A 580 -23.58 -16.84 26.62
CA ALA A 580 -22.89 -17.36 25.44
C ALA A 580 -22.09 -16.26 24.71
N LEU A 581 -22.71 -15.10 24.47
CA LEU A 581 -22.02 -13.96 23.85
C LEU A 581 -20.87 -13.46 24.74
N GLY A 582 -21.11 -13.36 26.06
CA GLY A 582 -20.07 -13.00 27.01
C GLY A 582 -18.91 -14.01 27.05
N ALA A 583 -19.19 -15.32 26.91
CA ALA A 583 -18.18 -16.37 26.82
C ALA A 583 -17.35 -16.25 25.54
N ALA A 584 -18.00 -16.06 24.39
CA ALA A 584 -17.34 -15.83 23.11
C ALA A 584 -16.39 -14.61 23.15
N GLU A 585 -16.88 -13.47 23.65
CA GLU A 585 -16.05 -12.27 23.77
C GLU A 585 -14.86 -12.45 24.72
N ARG A 586 -15.04 -13.16 25.83
CA ARG A 586 -13.93 -13.47 26.75
C ARG A 586 -12.90 -14.38 26.09
N GLY A 587 -13.36 -15.42 25.40
CA GLY A 587 -12.50 -16.36 24.68
C GLY A 587 -11.65 -15.67 23.63
N VAL A 588 -12.25 -14.80 22.82
CA VAL A 588 -11.53 -14.12 21.74
C VAL A 588 -10.58 -13.02 22.23
N ARG A 589 -10.89 -12.32 23.34
CA ARG A 589 -9.99 -11.30 23.90
C ARG A 589 -8.60 -11.85 24.24
N GLY A 590 -8.47 -13.14 24.58
CA GLY A 590 -7.18 -13.79 24.84
C GLY A 590 -6.29 -13.93 23.61
N HIS A 591 -6.85 -13.82 22.40
CA HIS A 591 -6.21 -14.21 21.13
C HIS A 591 -6.07 -13.07 20.13
N GLY A 592 -6.04 -11.81 20.60
CA GLY A 592 -5.96 -10.62 19.74
C GLY A 592 -4.77 -10.61 18.77
N VAL A 593 -3.66 -11.28 19.12
CA VAL A 593 -2.48 -11.44 18.25
C VAL A 593 -2.81 -12.26 17.01
N VAL A 594 -3.55 -13.36 17.16
CA VAL A 594 -3.96 -14.26 16.06
C VAL A 594 -4.90 -13.52 15.11
N MET A 595 -5.91 -12.85 15.66
CA MET A 595 -6.87 -12.07 14.86
C MET A 595 -6.19 -10.94 14.07
N LEU A 596 -5.25 -10.24 14.70
CA LEU A 596 -4.51 -9.16 14.06
C LEU A 596 -3.62 -9.67 12.94
N ALA A 597 -2.93 -10.80 13.15
CA ALA A 597 -2.09 -11.43 12.15
C ALA A 597 -2.90 -11.93 10.95
N ALA A 598 -4.04 -12.61 11.20
CA ALA A 598 -4.97 -13.05 10.16
C ALA A 598 -5.51 -11.88 9.36
N LYS A 599 -5.96 -10.81 10.02
CA LYS A 599 -6.47 -9.60 9.34
C LYS A 599 -5.42 -8.96 8.43
N ILE A 600 -4.18 -8.81 8.89
CA ILE A 600 -3.09 -8.27 8.07
C ILE A 600 -2.78 -9.20 6.88
N SER A 601 -2.76 -10.52 7.10
CA SER A 601 -2.59 -11.51 6.04
C SER A 601 -3.66 -11.37 4.96
N HIS A 602 -4.93 -11.30 5.38
CA HIS A 602 -6.08 -11.18 4.48
C HIS A 602 -6.00 -9.92 3.62
N GLU A 603 -5.72 -8.76 4.24
CA GLU A 603 -5.55 -7.48 3.53
C GLU A 603 -4.40 -7.50 2.52
N LEU A 604 -3.32 -8.23 2.82
CA LEU A 604 -2.20 -8.39 1.89
C LEU A 604 -2.54 -9.36 0.75
N ALA A 605 -3.30 -10.41 1.04
CA ALA A 605 -3.73 -11.40 0.06
C ALA A 605 -4.83 -10.87 -0.87
N SER A 606 -5.74 -10.03 -0.37
CA SER A 606 -6.77 -9.35 -1.17
C SER A 606 -6.14 -8.33 -2.11
N ALA A 607 -5.19 -7.52 -1.61
CA ALA A 607 -4.39 -6.64 -2.46
C ALA A 607 -3.73 -7.45 -3.60
N GLY A 608 -3.10 -8.59 -3.31
CA GLY A 608 -2.48 -9.43 -4.34
C GLY A 608 -3.45 -10.01 -5.39
N ARG A 609 -4.73 -10.23 -5.07
CA ARG A 609 -5.73 -10.85 -5.96
C ARG A 609 -6.40 -9.88 -6.92
N ASP A 610 -6.56 -8.62 -6.54
CA ASP A 610 -7.20 -7.59 -7.39
C ASP A 610 -6.28 -7.02 -8.47
N GLY A 611 -5.18 -7.70 -8.79
CA GLY A 611 -4.18 -7.21 -9.74
C GLY A 611 -3.47 -5.96 -9.22
N ALA A 612 -3.31 -5.82 -7.90
CA ALA A 612 -2.42 -4.82 -7.32
C ALA A 612 -1.08 -4.87 -8.06
N ASN A 613 -0.78 -3.79 -8.78
CA ASN A 613 0.49 -3.63 -9.46
C ASN A 613 1.62 -3.92 -8.46
N ALA A 614 2.74 -4.46 -8.96
CA ALA A 614 3.98 -4.61 -8.20
C ALA A 614 4.37 -3.32 -7.43
N ASP A 615 3.83 -2.17 -7.83
CA ASP A 615 3.87 -0.88 -7.13
C ASP A 615 3.23 -0.87 -5.74
N GLN A 616 2.08 -1.51 -5.49
CA GLN A 616 1.46 -1.51 -4.16
C GLN A 616 2.24 -2.39 -3.18
N LEU A 617 2.74 -3.54 -3.64
CA LEU A 617 3.69 -4.37 -2.88
C LEU A 617 5.03 -3.66 -2.65
N PHE A 618 5.45 -2.79 -3.57
CA PHE A 618 6.64 -1.94 -3.41
C PHE A 618 6.38 -0.77 -2.44
N GLU A 619 5.22 -0.10 -2.48
CA GLU A 619 4.85 0.96 -1.53
C GLU A 619 4.75 0.41 -0.11
N LEU A 620 4.24 -0.81 0.05
CA LEU A 620 4.27 -1.54 1.33
C LEU A 620 5.70 -1.80 1.83
N ARG A 621 6.66 -2.05 0.92
CA ARG A 621 8.10 -2.12 1.24
C ARG A 621 8.73 -0.75 1.53
N ALA A 622 8.26 0.33 0.90
CA ALA A 622 8.74 1.70 1.14
C ALA A 622 8.33 2.23 2.53
N ILE A 623 7.14 1.85 3.01
CA ILE A 623 6.71 2.09 4.41
C ILE A 623 7.67 1.44 5.40
N ALA A 624 8.10 0.20 5.12
CA ALA A 624 9.08 -0.53 5.91
C ALA A 624 10.48 0.12 5.91
N GLY A 625 10.82 0.86 4.85
CA GLY A 625 12.03 1.67 4.74
C GLY A 625 11.95 3.06 5.41
N GLY A 626 10.79 3.46 5.94
CA GLY A 626 10.61 4.75 6.61
C GLY A 626 10.23 5.92 5.70
N THR A 627 9.91 5.68 4.43
CA THR A 627 9.42 6.72 3.50
C THR A 627 7.96 6.46 3.15
N PRO A 628 6.99 7.01 3.90
CA PRO A 628 5.59 6.79 3.61
C PRO A 628 5.13 7.62 2.41
N ASN A 629 4.66 6.96 1.36
CA ASN A 629 3.76 7.59 0.39
C ASN A 629 2.35 7.76 1.01
N SER A 630 1.59 8.74 0.52
CA SER A 630 0.37 9.29 1.12
C SER A 630 -0.78 8.33 1.37
N GLN A 631 -0.86 7.18 0.67
CA GLN A 631 -1.99 6.25 0.79
C GLN A 631 -1.89 5.28 1.98
N TRP A 632 -0.71 5.17 2.61
CA TRP A 632 -0.46 4.19 3.68
C TRP A 632 0.24 4.77 4.92
N VAL A 633 0.18 6.10 5.09
CA VAL A 633 0.59 6.82 6.32
C VAL A 633 -0.03 6.20 7.58
N LEU A 634 -1.23 5.61 7.44
CA LEU A 634 -1.89 4.83 8.47
C LEU A 634 -1.09 3.58 8.87
N LEU A 635 -0.64 2.72 7.96
CA LEU A 635 0.19 1.57 8.35
C LEU A 635 1.55 1.99 8.95
N ALA A 636 2.11 3.10 8.48
CA ALA A 636 3.34 3.65 9.02
C ALA A 636 3.19 4.11 10.49
N SER A 637 2.06 4.75 10.86
CA SER A 637 1.79 5.16 12.24
C SER A 637 1.50 3.98 13.18
N TRP A 638 1.34 2.77 12.63
CA TRP A 638 1.00 1.55 13.35
C TRP A 638 2.23 0.67 13.59
N ARG A 639 3.35 1.02 12.97
CA ARG A 639 4.62 0.30 13.05
C ARG A 639 5.10 0.07 14.48
N ASP A 640 5.17 1.12 15.29
CA ASP A 640 5.66 1.00 16.67
C ASP A 640 4.70 0.20 17.55
N PRO A 641 3.37 0.46 17.54
CA PRO A 641 2.40 -0.40 18.22
C PRO A 641 2.45 -1.87 17.78
N LEU A 642 2.60 -2.15 16.48
CA LEU A 642 2.71 -3.50 15.93
C LEU A 642 4.01 -4.19 16.40
N SER A 643 5.13 -3.46 16.43
CA SER A 643 6.40 -3.98 16.93
C SER A 643 6.31 -4.40 18.40
N ILE A 644 5.59 -3.63 19.22
CA ILE A 644 5.33 -3.93 20.63
C ILE A 644 4.50 -5.22 20.75
N VAL A 645 3.41 -5.34 19.98
CA VAL A 645 2.59 -6.56 19.97
C VAL A 645 3.41 -7.78 19.57
N CYS A 646 4.22 -7.70 18.52
CA CYS A 646 5.06 -8.81 18.06
C CYS A 646 6.10 -9.23 19.10
N ARG A 647 6.80 -8.25 19.71
CA ARG A 647 7.79 -8.52 20.76
C ARG A 647 7.17 -9.24 21.95
N TYR A 648 6.07 -8.72 22.49
CA TYR A 648 5.45 -9.34 23.66
C TYR A 648 4.78 -10.68 23.34
N ALA A 649 4.31 -10.89 22.09
CA ALA A 649 3.83 -12.19 21.65
C ALA A 649 4.97 -13.23 21.58
N GLN A 650 6.18 -12.83 21.18
CA GLN A 650 7.37 -13.70 21.22
C GLN A 650 7.80 -14.01 22.66
N GLU A 651 7.83 -13.01 23.54
CA GLU A 651 8.12 -13.20 24.97
C GLU A 651 7.08 -14.13 25.63
N GLY A 652 5.79 -13.99 25.26
CA GLY A 652 4.72 -14.89 25.65
C GLY A 652 4.94 -16.31 25.16
N ALA A 653 5.27 -16.47 23.88
CA ALA A 653 5.62 -17.77 23.31
C ALA A 653 6.83 -18.41 23.98
N ALA A 654 7.77 -17.64 24.53
CA ALA A 654 8.91 -18.14 25.29
C ALA A 654 8.58 -18.58 26.73
N GLY A 655 7.31 -18.48 27.15
CA GLY A 655 6.81 -18.95 28.45
C GLY A 655 6.45 -17.84 29.44
N ASN A 656 6.47 -16.56 29.03
CA ASN A 656 6.04 -15.46 29.88
C ASN A 656 4.54 -15.14 29.69
N ALA A 657 3.67 -15.77 30.47
CA ALA A 657 2.23 -15.60 30.35
C ALA A 657 1.77 -14.13 30.43
N GLU A 658 2.37 -13.32 31.32
CA GLU A 658 2.04 -11.89 31.46
C GLU A 658 2.37 -11.09 30.19
N ALA A 659 3.45 -11.45 29.50
CA ALA A 659 3.81 -10.85 28.22
C ALA A 659 2.81 -11.25 27.11
N GLY A 660 2.35 -12.50 27.10
CA GLY A 660 1.30 -12.98 26.19
C GLY A 660 0.00 -12.20 26.36
N ASP A 661 -0.49 -12.08 27.61
CA ASP A 661 -1.70 -11.32 27.94
C ASP A 661 -1.58 -9.84 27.56
N PHE A 662 -0.41 -9.24 27.82
CA PHE A 662 -0.14 -7.86 27.42
C PHE A 662 -0.16 -7.69 25.88
N ALA A 663 0.43 -8.63 25.14
CA ALA A 663 0.42 -8.62 23.68
C ALA A 663 -1.01 -8.70 23.13
N SER A 664 -1.83 -9.62 23.64
CA SER A 664 -3.23 -9.78 23.22
C SER A 664 -4.07 -8.55 23.55
N LYS A 665 -3.89 -7.95 24.73
CA LYS A 665 -4.56 -6.70 25.10
C LYS A 665 -4.19 -5.56 24.14
N ARG A 666 -2.90 -5.37 23.86
CA ARG A 666 -2.43 -4.34 22.92
C ARG A 666 -2.89 -4.60 21.49
N ALA A 667 -2.93 -5.86 21.07
CA ALA A 667 -3.45 -6.24 19.76
C ALA A 667 -4.95 -5.91 19.64
N ASN A 668 -5.75 -6.13 20.70
CA ASN A 668 -7.16 -5.76 20.73
C ASN A 668 -7.37 -4.23 20.70
N ASP A 669 -6.58 -3.46 21.46
CA ASP A 669 -6.62 -2.00 21.41
C ASP A 669 -6.35 -1.49 19.99
N LEU A 670 -5.36 -2.12 19.34
CA LEU A 670 -4.95 -1.83 17.98
C LEU A 670 -6.05 -2.22 16.98
N LEU A 671 -6.57 -3.45 17.02
CA LEU A 671 -7.72 -3.89 16.21
C LEU A 671 -8.93 -2.96 16.37
N GLY A 672 -9.23 -2.53 17.60
CA GLY A 672 -10.31 -1.58 17.88
C GLY A 672 -10.07 -0.22 17.22
N ALA A 673 -8.84 0.31 17.27
CA ALA A 673 -8.49 1.53 16.54
C ALA A 673 -8.56 1.31 15.01
N MET A 674 -8.26 0.10 14.55
CA MET A 674 -8.17 -0.27 13.13
C MET A 674 -9.56 -0.35 12.54
N ILE A 675 -10.51 -0.92 13.29
CA ILE A 675 -11.93 -0.99 12.94
C ILE A 675 -12.52 0.42 12.93
N ARG A 676 -12.24 1.25 13.95
CA ARG A 676 -12.71 2.65 14.00
C ARG A 676 -12.22 3.50 12.83
N MET A 677 -11.05 3.18 12.26
CA MET A 677 -10.51 3.88 11.09
C MET A 677 -10.80 3.19 9.76
N GLY A 678 -11.03 1.88 9.78
CA GLY A 678 -11.47 1.08 8.64
C GLY A 678 -12.92 1.37 8.28
N SER A 679 -13.77 1.71 9.25
CA SER A 679 -15.11 2.31 9.04
C SER A 679 -15.06 3.72 8.41
N HIS A 680 -13.87 4.23 8.09
CA HIS A 680 -13.65 5.47 7.36
C HIS A 680 -13.04 5.26 5.95
N ARG A 681 -12.88 4.01 5.49
CA ARG A 681 -12.67 3.61 4.09
C ARG A 681 -13.98 3.02 3.56
#